data_AF-A0A9E5YH66-F1
#
_entry.id   AF-A0A9E5YH66-F1
#
_cell.length_a   1.000
_cell.length_b   1.000
_cell.length_c   1.000
_cell.angle_alpha   90.00
_cell.angle_beta   90.00
_cell.angle_gamma   90.00
#
_symmetry.space_group_name_H-M   'P 1'
#
loop_
_entity.id
_entity.type
_entity.pdbx_description
1 polymer ?
#
loop_
_entity_poly.entity_id
_entity_poly.type
_entity_poly.pdbx_seq_one_letter_code
_entity_poly.pdbx_strand_id
1 'polypeptide(L)'
;MVWCKKIRIVIMILLISGCFFSAHAYSQQVNLDKATRDFERTFLREEIEEKFRPSQKEIPKEEEKEVAGAFDAEPEGPKFFIEKITLIGMETFSPEEFEHVAKKYLDKEVTFQEIKNLAKRIESEYLKKGVMAACFVPPQEITDKEVILQIVETRMGELQIGDHKYYDKDRIKYFWSLKPGDILRYDEMSRSISFMNKAADRNVAATLRSGKEPGTTDVMLDAETRYPLHSMGSLDLEGASTTGIIRTKLGFRHNNFMGFDDSLIAGYLFGRYLGAIYFYHNVPITNFGTTLLYGYSQSKANPQGDFAAYDIAMKAHEASIFIYQDIFYRDKRIGDINFGLDAKNKITKMGDTGTINRDRLRIFRAGGNFLYNDTDSVVSISPKFSQGLNFFGSRRKDRLSSGGANNVFSKFNIDIEYAKNLPFDLRASMKAKGQLTFMKLAPQEQLSLGGMNSVRGYPGGDYLADTGIQTNIELLFSPNFLSDNVKIPYAARPLKEELTGLVFFDYAYGTKRNPNTWTDLEKTSLASVGTGLRLKLFDQALVRLEWGFPLGQRFFFMGKKPSSGSPAGRMHLSLDFEDNFPAEFARIGALAIEEYISGIAFAVLNAELTNPESMIREKLYNYFYLAERAYDRNNLEEAQFYYESIINISAALFEDVRGYVKASIEHRKELAEFNDLAMKYYKNREFEKAREMWWKVITEAEARPLMLEFQVNNAG
;
A
#
# COMPACT_ATOMS: atom_id res chain seq x y z
N MET A 1 -12.39 23.67 -64.75
CA MET A 1 -13.42 23.49 -63.71
C MET A 1 -13.51 22.07 -63.12
N VAL A 2 -13.19 21.00 -63.87
CA VAL A 2 -13.20 19.60 -63.37
C VAL A 2 -12.00 19.28 -62.46
N TRP A 3 -10.87 19.97 -62.63
CA TRP A 3 -9.65 19.77 -61.84
C TRP A 3 -9.75 20.31 -60.39
N CYS A 4 -10.40 21.45 -60.17
CA CYS A 4 -10.62 22.01 -58.83
C CYS A 4 -11.64 21.21 -57.99
N LYS A 5 -12.59 20.51 -58.63
CA LYS A 5 -13.53 19.61 -57.92
C LYS A 5 -12.84 18.33 -57.45
N LYS A 6 -11.92 17.75 -58.23
CA LYS A 6 -11.14 16.57 -57.81
C LYS A 6 -10.15 16.89 -56.68
N ILE A 7 -9.52 18.07 -56.70
CA ILE A 7 -8.63 18.53 -55.62
C ILE A 7 -9.39 18.79 -54.31
N ARG A 8 -10.61 19.36 -54.38
CA ARG A 8 -11.46 19.52 -53.19
C ARG A 8 -11.92 18.19 -52.59
N ILE A 9 -12.26 17.19 -53.40
CA ILE A 9 -12.64 15.85 -52.92
C ILE A 9 -11.43 15.13 -52.31
N VAL A 10 -10.24 15.25 -52.89
CA VAL A 10 -9.00 14.65 -52.34
C VAL A 10 -8.58 15.36 -51.05
N ILE A 11 -8.71 16.69 -50.95
CA ILE A 11 -8.45 17.44 -49.72
C ILE A 11 -9.51 17.13 -48.65
N MET A 12 -10.77 16.94 -49.03
CA MET A 12 -11.84 16.55 -48.10
C MET A 12 -11.67 15.10 -47.63
N ILE A 13 -11.25 14.16 -48.50
CA ILE A 13 -10.90 12.78 -48.10
C ILE A 13 -9.62 12.77 -47.24
N LEU A 14 -8.65 13.64 -47.50
CA LEU A 14 -7.45 13.79 -46.68
C LEU A 14 -7.76 14.44 -45.32
N LEU A 15 -8.65 15.43 -45.25
CA LEU A 15 -9.13 16.04 -44.01
C LEU A 15 -10.01 15.08 -43.20
N ILE A 16 -10.88 14.32 -43.87
CA ILE A 16 -11.70 13.26 -43.26
C ILE A 16 -10.77 12.14 -42.75
N SER A 17 -9.78 11.71 -43.53
CA SER A 17 -8.77 10.73 -43.09
C SER A 17 -7.93 11.26 -41.92
N GLY A 18 -7.52 12.53 -41.94
CA GLY A 18 -6.80 13.20 -40.85
C GLY A 18 -7.62 13.33 -39.56
N CYS A 19 -8.91 13.65 -39.68
CA CYS A 19 -9.86 13.66 -38.56
C CYS A 19 -10.16 12.25 -38.05
N PHE A 20 -10.17 11.24 -38.93
CA PHE A 20 -10.20 9.85 -38.50
C PHE A 20 -8.91 9.51 -37.73
N PHE A 21 -7.71 9.82 -38.22
CA PHE A 21 -6.46 9.51 -37.51
C PHE A 21 -6.37 10.16 -36.11
N SER A 22 -6.88 11.37 -35.91
CA SER A 22 -6.96 12.02 -34.59
C SER A 22 -8.08 11.47 -33.71
N ALA A 23 -9.26 11.12 -34.24
CA ALA A 23 -10.33 10.48 -33.45
C ALA A 23 -9.92 9.11 -32.87
N HIS A 24 -8.97 8.42 -33.52
CA HIS A 24 -8.52 7.10 -33.10
C HIS A 24 -7.55 7.15 -31.91
N ALA A 25 -6.80 8.23 -31.73
CA ALA A 25 -5.90 8.42 -30.59
C ALA A 25 -6.65 8.51 -29.23
N TYR A 26 -7.79 9.20 -29.24
CA TYR A 26 -8.61 9.47 -28.04
C TYR A 26 -9.46 8.28 -27.58
N SER A 27 -9.69 7.30 -28.47
CA SER A 27 -10.43 6.08 -28.20
C SER A 27 -9.84 5.25 -27.04
N GLN A 28 -8.54 5.37 -26.77
CA GLN A 28 -7.89 4.61 -25.72
C GLN A 28 -7.91 5.30 -24.34
N GLN A 29 -8.10 6.62 -24.27
CA GLN A 29 -8.31 7.32 -22.99
C GLN A 29 -9.65 6.99 -22.34
N VAL A 30 -10.57 6.37 -23.10
CA VAL A 30 -11.88 5.87 -22.65
C VAL A 30 -11.84 4.37 -22.31
N ASN A 31 -10.64 3.76 -22.31
CA ASN A 31 -10.43 2.36 -21.92
C ASN A 31 -10.41 2.26 -20.39
N LEU A 32 -11.60 2.24 -19.79
CA LEU A 32 -11.78 2.25 -18.34
C LEU A 32 -11.08 1.09 -17.65
N ASP A 33 -10.96 -0.08 -18.27
CA ASP A 33 -10.32 -1.24 -17.63
C ASP A 33 -8.83 -1.02 -17.29
N LYS A 34 -8.13 -0.15 -18.03
CA LYS A 34 -6.78 0.32 -17.63
C LYS A 34 -6.87 1.40 -16.54
N ALA A 35 -7.70 2.42 -16.72
CA ALA A 35 -7.80 3.57 -15.80
C ALA A 35 -8.48 3.26 -14.44
N THR A 36 -9.23 2.16 -14.36
CA THR A 36 -9.92 1.67 -13.15
C THR A 36 -9.09 0.63 -12.41
N ARG A 37 -8.43 -0.33 -13.09
CA ARG A 37 -7.42 -1.19 -12.45
C ARG A 37 -6.19 -0.40 -11.99
N ASP A 38 -5.87 0.72 -12.66
CA ASP A 38 -4.79 1.63 -12.24
C ASP A 38 -5.10 2.45 -10.97
N PHE A 39 -6.38 2.53 -10.56
CA PHE A 39 -6.76 3.24 -9.33
C PHE A 39 -6.40 2.41 -8.09
N GLU A 40 -6.64 1.10 -8.10
CA GLU A 40 -6.04 0.16 -7.14
C GLU A 40 -4.51 0.19 -7.23
N ARG A 41 -3.90 0.27 -8.42
CA ARG A 41 -2.43 0.37 -8.54
C ARG A 41 -1.83 1.62 -7.91
N THR A 42 -2.58 2.71 -7.73
CA THR A 42 -2.03 3.92 -7.09
C THR A 42 -1.86 3.69 -5.58
N PHE A 43 -2.85 3.07 -4.93
CA PHE A 43 -2.77 2.71 -3.52
C PHE A 43 -1.98 1.43 -3.26
N LEU A 44 -1.99 0.44 -4.17
CA LEU A 44 -1.03 -0.68 -4.15
C LEU A 44 0.41 -0.19 -4.37
N ARG A 45 0.62 0.85 -5.18
CA ARG A 45 1.93 1.51 -5.30
C ARG A 45 2.31 2.16 -3.98
N GLU A 46 1.38 2.82 -3.28
CA GLU A 46 1.64 3.32 -1.94
C GLU A 46 1.79 2.21 -0.90
N GLU A 47 1.09 1.09 -0.97
CA GLU A 47 1.23 -0.05 -0.04
C GLU A 47 2.56 -0.77 -0.27
N ILE A 48 2.97 -0.87 -1.54
CA ILE A 48 4.35 -1.16 -1.93
C ILE A 48 5.23 -0.10 -1.25
N GLU A 49 5.10 1.20 -1.56
CA GLU A 49 5.92 2.29 -0.99
C GLU A 49 5.89 2.40 0.55
N GLU A 50 4.84 1.97 1.26
CA GLU A 50 4.67 1.92 2.72
C GLU A 50 5.32 0.68 3.31
N LYS A 51 5.25 -0.48 2.63
CA LYS A 51 6.13 -1.62 2.92
C LYS A 51 7.63 -1.25 2.72
N PHE A 52 7.92 -0.14 2.03
CA PHE A 52 9.26 0.46 1.89
C PHE A 52 9.52 1.70 2.75
N ARG A 53 8.52 2.27 3.44
CA ARG A 53 8.80 3.16 4.57
C ARG A 53 9.46 2.26 5.61
N PRO A 54 10.61 2.65 6.20
CA PRO A 54 11.24 1.83 7.23
C PRO A 54 10.25 1.64 8.37
N SER A 55 9.53 0.52 8.34
CA SER A 55 9.00 -0.11 9.53
C SER A 55 10.25 -0.54 10.29
N GLN A 56 10.71 0.34 11.19
CA GLN A 56 11.51 -0.06 12.34
C GLN A 56 10.64 -1.00 13.20
N LYS A 57 10.41 -2.20 12.70
CA LYS A 57 10.52 -3.40 13.50
C LYS A 57 11.74 -4.12 12.94
N GLU A 58 12.90 -3.48 13.08
CA GLU A 58 14.10 -4.28 13.31
C GLU A 58 13.73 -5.13 14.53
N ILE A 59 13.73 -6.46 14.37
CA ILE A 59 13.98 -7.33 15.52
C ILE A 59 15.20 -6.68 16.19
N PRO A 60 15.14 -6.32 17.48
CA PRO A 60 16.27 -5.67 18.14
C PRO A 60 17.52 -6.48 17.82
N LYS A 61 18.51 -5.86 17.15
CA LYS A 61 19.83 -6.49 16.90
C LYS A 61 20.50 -6.95 18.19
N GLU A 62 20.02 -6.46 19.34
CA GLU A 62 20.37 -6.93 20.67
C GLU A 62 19.90 -8.36 20.93
N GLU A 63 18.71 -8.80 20.50
CA GLU A 63 18.28 -10.21 20.67
C GLU A 63 19.13 -11.17 19.82
N GLU A 64 19.55 -10.75 18.62
CA GLU A 64 20.41 -11.57 17.75
C GLU A 64 21.86 -11.66 18.28
N LYS A 65 22.35 -10.60 18.95
CA LYS A 65 23.62 -10.61 19.68
C LYS A 65 23.55 -11.35 21.01
N GLU A 66 22.41 -11.32 21.72
CA GLU A 66 22.21 -12.12 22.94
C GLU A 66 22.14 -13.61 22.63
N VAL A 67 21.46 -14.01 21.54
CA VAL A 67 21.42 -15.41 21.10
C VAL A 67 22.80 -15.86 20.64
N ALA A 68 23.57 -15.04 19.90
CA ALA A 68 24.94 -15.39 19.50
C ALA A 68 25.92 -15.43 20.69
N GLY A 69 25.82 -14.49 21.64
CA GLY A 69 26.65 -14.43 22.84
C GLY A 69 26.35 -15.53 23.87
N ALA A 70 25.10 -16.03 23.91
CA ALA A 70 24.72 -17.14 24.79
C ALA A 70 25.36 -18.49 24.41
N PHE A 71 25.93 -18.61 23.20
CA PHE A 71 26.65 -19.82 22.78
C PHE A 71 28.13 -19.85 23.18
N ASP A 72 28.70 -18.72 23.64
CA ASP A 72 30.14 -18.52 23.91
C ASP A 72 30.47 -18.36 25.40
N ALA A 73 29.56 -18.71 26.32
CA ALA A 73 29.87 -18.75 27.75
C ALA A 73 31.01 -19.76 28.03
N GLU A 74 32.00 -19.36 28.83
CA GLU A 74 33.14 -20.22 29.18
C GLU A 74 32.65 -21.56 29.77
N PRO A 75 33.17 -22.70 29.30
CA PRO A 75 32.69 -24.01 29.71
C PRO A 75 33.14 -24.33 31.14
N GLU A 76 32.33 -23.96 32.13
CA GLU A 76 32.47 -24.43 33.52
C GLU A 76 31.73 -25.77 33.71
N GLY A 77 32.44 -26.77 34.24
CA GLY A 77 31.86 -28.05 34.64
C GLY A 77 32.68 -29.28 34.24
N PRO A 78 32.27 -30.48 34.68
CA PRO A 78 32.90 -31.74 34.30
C PRO A 78 32.81 -31.96 32.79
N LYS A 79 33.90 -32.46 32.20
CA LYS A 79 33.99 -32.80 30.79
C LYS A 79 33.76 -34.29 30.58
N PHE A 80 33.08 -34.63 29.49
CA PHE A 80 32.77 -35.99 29.09
C PHE A 80 33.27 -36.22 27.68
N PHE A 81 33.92 -37.34 27.44
CA PHE A 81 34.34 -37.73 26.10
C PHE A 81 33.18 -38.41 25.37
N ILE A 82 32.81 -37.92 24.19
CA ILE A 82 31.67 -38.44 23.39
C ILE A 82 32.17 -39.10 22.11
N GLU A 83 31.85 -40.38 21.92
CA GLU A 83 32.07 -41.13 20.67
C GLU A 83 30.81 -41.21 19.81
N LYS A 84 29.62 -41.13 20.42
CA LYS A 84 28.35 -41.29 19.72
C LYS A 84 27.27 -40.35 20.24
N ILE A 85 26.51 -39.76 19.31
CA ILE A 85 25.32 -38.97 19.63
C ILE A 85 24.13 -39.60 18.93
N THR A 86 23.11 -39.97 19.71
CA THR A 86 21.90 -40.62 19.20
C THR A 86 20.70 -39.70 19.38
N LEU A 87 20.04 -39.38 18.26
CA LEU A 87 18.80 -38.60 18.23
C LEU A 87 17.61 -39.55 18.27
N ILE A 88 16.72 -39.40 19.25
CA ILE A 88 15.50 -40.21 19.39
C ILE A 88 14.26 -39.32 19.35
N GLY A 89 13.13 -39.88 18.89
CA GLY A 89 11.85 -39.15 18.79
C GLY A 89 11.69 -38.29 17.54
N MET A 90 12.46 -38.58 16.48
CA MET A 90 12.32 -37.94 15.17
C MET A 90 11.22 -38.66 14.37
N GLU A 91 10.17 -37.93 13.98
CA GLU A 91 9.08 -38.47 13.16
C GLU A 91 9.11 -37.90 11.73
N THR A 92 9.44 -36.61 11.58
CA THR A 92 9.42 -35.90 10.30
C THR A 92 10.70 -36.07 9.49
N PHE A 93 11.85 -36.10 10.16
CA PHE A 93 13.17 -36.10 9.51
C PHE A 93 13.97 -37.33 9.89
N SER A 94 14.95 -37.69 9.06
CA SER A 94 15.88 -38.77 9.39
C SER A 94 17.09 -38.26 10.19
N PRO A 95 17.68 -39.08 11.09
CA PRO A 95 18.84 -38.68 11.89
C PRO A 95 20.05 -38.24 11.06
N GLU A 96 20.22 -38.80 9.85
CA GLU A 96 21.34 -38.50 8.95
C GLU A 96 21.36 -37.03 8.52
N GLU A 97 20.19 -36.39 8.45
CA GLU A 97 20.07 -34.97 8.07
C GLU A 97 20.73 -34.02 9.08
N PHE A 98 20.90 -34.46 10.33
CA PHE A 98 21.44 -33.65 11.45
C PHE A 98 22.87 -34.03 11.84
N GLU A 99 23.47 -35.04 11.20
CA GLU A 99 24.84 -35.46 11.47
C GLU A 99 25.85 -34.32 11.35
N HIS A 100 25.66 -33.43 10.38
CA HIS A 100 26.57 -32.30 10.13
C HIS A 100 26.64 -31.34 11.34
N VAL A 101 25.55 -31.24 12.12
CA VAL A 101 25.48 -30.44 13.35
C VAL A 101 26.18 -31.19 14.50
N ALA A 102 25.94 -32.49 14.61
CA ALA A 102 26.47 -33.34 15.68
C ALA A 102 27.99 -33.60 15.54
N LYS A 103 28.51 -33.69 14.31
CA LYS A 103 29.93 -33.98 14.00
C LYS A 103 30.92 -33.05 14.69
N LYS A 104 30.53 -31.80 14.99
CA LYS A 104 31.41 -30.84 15.67
C LYS A 104 31.76 -31.27 17.11
N TYR A 105 30.91 -32.10 17.72
CA TYR A 105 30.96 -32.52 19.12
C TYR A 105 31.41 -33.99 19.32
N LEU A 106 31.58 -34.76 18.23
CA LEU A 106 32.10 -36.13 18.28
C LEU A 106 33.63 -36.15 18.47
N ASP A 107 34.14 -37.22 19.09
CA ASP A 107 35.55 -37.48 19.39
C ASP A 107 36.25 -36.37 20.18
N LYS A 108 35.50 -35.69 21.05
CA LYS A 108 35.98 -34.57 21.87
C LYS A 108 35.47 -34.67 23.30
N GLU A 109 36.22 -34.04 24.19
CA GLU A 109 35.74 -33.71 25.53
C GLU A 109 34.81 -32.51 25.46
N VAL A 110 33.55 -32.70 25.87
CA VAL A 110 32.53 -31.65 25.91
C VAL A 110 31.90 -31.55 27.28
N THR A 111 31.46 -30.35 27.64
CA THR A 111 30.72 -30.05 28.86
C THR A 111 29.22 -30.23 28.67
N PHE A 112 28.49 -30.33 29.79
CA PHE A 112 27.03 -30.37 29.75
C PHE A 112 26.41 -29.13 29.09
N GLN A 113 27.03 -27.95 29.26
CA GLN A 113 26.57 -26.73 28.62
C GLN A 113 26.75 -26.78 27.09
N GLU A 114 27.84 -27.37 26.59
CA GLU A 114 28.06 -27.57 25.16
C GLU A 114 27.04 -28.55 24.55
N ILE A 115 26.64 -29.59 25.28
CA ILE A 115 25.57 -30.51 24.86
C ILE A 115 24.21 -29.80 24.84
N LYS A 116 23.90 -28.94 25.82
CA LYS A 116 22.70 -28.08 25.78
C LYS A 116 22.72 -27.14 24.58
N ASN A 117 23.87 -26.58 24.25
CA ASN A 117 24.05 -25.74 23.07
C ASN A 117 23.84 -26.53 21.77
N LEU A 118 24.27 -27.80 21.71
CA LEU A 118 23.96 -28.72 20.61
C LEU A 118 22.43 -28.95 20.50
N ALA A 119 21.75 -29.22 21.62
CA ALA A 119 20.30 -29.41 21.63
C ALA A 119 19.56 -28.18 21.07
N LYS A 120 19.90 -26.96 21.52
CA LYS A 120 19.36 -25.71 20.97
C LYS A 120 19.66 -25.52 19.47
N ARG A 121 20.85 -25.94 19.01
CA ARG A 121 21.20 -25.89 17.58
C ARG A 121 20.33 -26.84 16.77
N ILE A 122 20.05 -28.05 17.28
CA ILE A 122 19.13 -29.00 16.64
C ILE A 122 17.72 -28.40 16.58
N GLU A 123 17.20 -27.79 17.65
CA GLU A 123 15.91 -27.07 17.63
C GLU A 123 15.88 -25.98 16.55
N SER A 124 16.95 -25.18 16.44
CA SER A 124 17.07 -24.14 15.41
C SER A 124 17.06 -24.72 14.00
N GLU A 125 17.74 -25.85 13.76
CA GLU A 125 17.73 -26.53 12.45
C GLU A 125 16.35 -27.14 12.11
N TYR A 126 15.64 -27.69 13.11
CA TYR A 126 14.24 -28.11 12.96
C TYR A 126 13.36 -26.92 12.51
N LEU A 127 13.50 -25.78 13.18
CA LEU A 127 12.74 -24.57 12.87
C LEU A 127 13.08 -24.03 11.46
N LYS A 128 14.35 -24.05 11.05
CA LYS A 128 14.77 -23.69 9.69
C LYS A 128 14.16 -24.60 8.62
N LYS A 129 13.97 -25.88 8.93
CA LYS A 129 13.26 -26.85 8.08
C LYS A 129 11.73 -26.74 8.19
N GLY A 130 11.23 -25.82 9.02
CA GLY A 130 9.82 -25.45 9.14
C GLY A 130 9.03 -26.20 10.21
N VAL A 131 9.67 -27.02 11.05
CA VAL A 131 9.00 -27.82 12.11
C VAL A 131 9.37 -27.26 13.47
N MET A 132 8.39 -27.04 14.34
CA MET A 132 8.66 -26.71 15.74
C MET A 132 8.90 -28.01 16.53
N ALA A 133 10.04 -28.09 17.21
CA ALA A 133 10.38 -29.23 18.06
C ALA A 133 11.19 -28.75 19.27
N ALA A 134 11.02 -29.44 20.39
CA ALA A 134 11.87 -29.29 21.56
C ALA A 134 12.92 -30.42 21.54
N CYS A 135 14.19 -30.08 21.75
CA CYS A 135 15.29 -31.02 21.88
C CYS A 135 15.92 -30.83 23.26
N PHE A 136 15.93 -31.88 24.06
CA PHE A 136 16.52 -31.83 25.40
C PHE A 136 17.34 -33.08 25.71
N VAL A 137 18.21 -32.93 26.72
CA VAL A 137 19.03 -34.03 27.24
C VAL A 137 18.24 -34.68 28.38
N PRO A 138 17.69 -35.90 28.23
CA PRO A 138 17.03 -36.59 29.33
C PRO A 138 18.06 -36.97 30.41
N PRO A 139 17.63 -37.19 31.67
CA PRO A 139 18.50 -37.74 32.71
C PRO A 139 19.08 -39.09 32.28
N GLN A 140 20.41 -39.16 32.16
CA GLN A 140 21.15 -40.35 31.72
C GLN A 140 22.55 -40.34 32.32
N GLU A 141 23.14 -41.53 32.50
CA GLU A 141 24.56 -41.69 32.82
C GLU A 141 25.35 -41.88 31.51
N ILE A 142 26.45 -41.14 31.33
CA ILE A 142 27.32 -41.25 30.14
C ILE A 142 28.39 -42.31 30.43
N THR A 143 28.01 -43.59 30.44
CA THR A 143 28.93 -44.72 30.68
C THR A 143 29.62 -45.19 29.40
N ASP A 144 28.89 -45.23 28.29
CA ASP A 144 29.38 -45.78 27.01
C ASP A 144 29.88 -44.71 26.04
N LYS A 145 30.20 -43.51 26.54
CA LYS A 145 30.58 -42.34 25.73
C LYS A 145 29.52 -41.98 24.68
N GLU A 146 28.28 -42.40 24.90
CA GLU A 146 27.12 -42.12 24.08
C GLU A 146 26.22 -41.10 24.79
N VAL A 147 25.75 -40.10 24.04
CA VAL A 147 24.77 -39.11 24.52
C VAL A 147 23.48 -39.22 23.71
N ILE A 148 22.37 -39.41 24.43
CA ILE A 148 21.03 -39.46 23.86
C ILE A 148 20.41 -38.07 23.92
N LEU A 149 19.91 -37.57 22.79
CA LEU A 149 19.10 -36.35 22.72
C LEU A 149 17.67 -36.73 22.36
N GLN A 150 16.72 -36.33 23.22
CA GLN A 150 15.31 -36.56 23.01
C GLN A 150 14.71 -35.37 22.27
N ILE A 151 14.11 -35.66 21.11
CA ILE A 151 13.36 -34.69 20.31
C ILE A 151 11.88 -34.98 20.49
N VAL A 152 11.08 -33.92 20.67
CA VAL A 152 9.63 -33.97 20.71
C VAL A 152 9.11 -32.94 19.72
N GLU A 153 8.60 -33.43 18.59
CA GLU A 153 7.96 -32.59 17.58
C GLU A 153 6.64 -32.04 18.14
N THR A 154 6.47 -30.73 18.06
CA THR A 154 5.30 -30.05 18.64
C THR A 154 4.08 -30.37 17.79
N ARG A 155 2.99 -30.76 18.44
CA ARG A 155 1.70 -31.01 17.78
C ARG A 155 0.73 -29.85 17.96
N MET A 156 -0.13 -29.65 16.97
CA MET A 156 -1.20 -28.67 17.06
C MET A 156 -2.23 -29.12 18.11
N GLY A 157 -2.51 -28.25 19.08
CA GLY A 157 -3.60 -28.38 20.03
C GLY A 157 -4.89 -27.74 19.50
N GLU A 158 -5.46 -26.82 20.26
CA GLU A 158 -6.69 -26.11 19.93
C GLU A 158 -6.43 -24.80 19.16
N LEU A 159 -7.28 -24.52 18.16
CA LEU A 159 -7.29 -23.23 17.46
C LEU A 159 -8.38 -22.32 18.05
N GLN A 160 -7.97 -21.17 18.57
CA GLN A 160 -8.87 -20.15 19.08
C GLN A 160 -8.76 -18.89 18.20
N ILE A 161 -9.90 -18.22 18.01
CA ILE A 161 -9.96 -16.96 17.26
C ILE A 161 -10.56 -15.89 18.17
N GLY A 162 -9.79 -14.83 18.39
CA GLY A 162 -10.20 -13.68 19.19
C GLY A 162 -11.48 -13.02 18.67
N ASP A 163 -12.14 -12.28 19.55
CA ASP A 163 -13.34 -11.53 19.18
C ASP A 163 -13.01 -10.39 18.23
N HIS A 164 -13.86 -10.21 17.22
CA HIS A 164 -13.74 -9.19 16.19
C HIS A 164 -15.13 -8.86 15.62
N LYS A 165 -15.24 -7.76 14.87
CA LYS A 165 -16.55 -7.15 14.55
C LYS A 165 -17.02 -7.35 13.11
N TYR A 166 -16.13 -7.16 12.13
CA TYR A 166 -16.55 -7.00 10.71
C TYR A 166 -16.37 -8.25 9.84
N TYR A 167 -15.76 -9.28 10.38
CA TYR A 167 -15.46 -10.53 9.68
C TYR A 167 -16.05 -11.71 10.46
N ASP A 168 -16.28 -12.81 9.75
CA ASP A 168 -16.82 -14.03 10.32
C ASP A 168 -15.68 -14.95 10.82
N LYS A 169 -15.84 -15.51 12.02
CA LYS A 169 -14.84 -16.42 12.63
C LYS A 169 -14.59 -17.67 11.78
N ASP A 170 -15.63 -18.27 11.23
CA ASP A 170 -15.51 -19.45 10.37
C ASP A 170 -14.81 -19.10 9.06
N ARG A 171 -15.02 -17.88 8.54
CA ARG A 171 -14.27 -17.41 7.37
C ARG A 171 -12.77 -17.25 7.66
N ILE A 172 -12.39 -16.71 8.81
CA ILE A 172 -10.96 -16.66 9.19
C ILE A 172 -10.41 -18.08 9.36
N LYS A 173 -11.14 -18.95 10.07
CA LYS A 173 -10.78 -20.35 10.28
C LYS A 173 -10.58 -21.13 8.98
N TYR A 174 -11.34 -20.81 7.93
CA TYR A 174 -11.28 -21.48 6.63
C TYR A 174 -9.87 -21.49 6.00
N PHE A 175 -9.04 -20.49 6.29
CA PHE A 175 -7.67 -20.41 5.79
C PHE A 175 -6.66 -21.25 6.58
N TRP A 176 -7.03 -21.72 7.77
CA TRP A 176 -6.15 -22.52 8.62
C TRP A 176 -6.06 -23.97 8.11
N SER A 177 -4.85 -24.43 7.79
CA SER A 177 -4.64 -25.79 7.22
C SER A 177 -4.46 -26.90 8.25
N LEU A 178 -3.96 -26.58 9.45
CA LEU A 178 -3.52 -27.55 10.46
C LEU A 178 -4.68 -28.00 11.36
N LYS A 179 -4.85 -29.31 11.54
CA LYS A 179 -5.84 -29.89 12.45
C LYS A 179 -5.20 -30.23 13.81
N PRO A 180 -6.00 -30.32 14.88
CA PRO A 180 -5.52 -30.86 16.15
C PRO A 180 -4.86 -32.24 15.95
N GLY A 181 -3.66 -32.40 16.50
CA GLY A 181 -2.81 -33.60 16.38
C GLY A 181 -1.79 -33.56 15.23
N ASP A 182 -1.96 -32.70 14.23
CA ASP A 182 -0.98 -32.52 13.16
C ASP A 182 0.33 -31.94 13.71
N ILE A 183 1.44 -32.20 13.03
CA ILE A 183 2.73 -31.62 13.37
C ILE A 183 2.65 -30.10 13.13
N LEU A 184 3.00 -29.31 14.13
CA LEU A 184 2.90 -27.86 14.07
C LEU A 184 4.05 -27.30 13.22
N ARG A 185 3.75 -27.07 11.94
CA ARG A 185 4.71 -26.55 10.99
C ARG A 185 4.60 -25.03 10.82
N TYR A 186 5.72 -24.33 10.98
CA TYR A 186 5.81 -22.88 10.84
C TYR A 186 5.48 -22.41 9.41
N ASP A 187 5.89 -23.15 8.38
CA ASP A 187 5.64 -22.82 6.98
C ASP A 187 4.14 -22.86 6.64
N GLU A 188 3.40 -23.81 7.19
CA GLU A 188 1.95 -23.92 7.04
C GLU A 188 1.18 -22.85 7.82
N MET A 189 1.58 -22.56 9.06
CA MET A 189 1.00 -21.49 9.86
C MET A 189 1.20 -20.13 9.18
N SER A 190 2.45 -19.81 8.82
CA SER A 190 2.82 -18.56 8.15
C SER A 190 2.05 -18.38 6.85
N ARG A 191 1.89 -19.47 6.06
CA ARG A 191 1.07 -19.46 4.85
C ARG A 191 -0.41 -19.22 5.13
N SER A 192 -0.98 -19.88 6.15
CA SER A 192 -2.39 -19.71 6.55
C SER A 192 -2.68 -18.25 6.95
N ILE A 193 -1.85 -17.69 7.83
CA ILE A 193 -1.94 -16.30 8.29
C ILE A 193 -1.76 -15.32 7.12
N SER A 194 -0.82 -15.62 6.22
CA SER A 194 -0.58 -14.83 5.02
C SER A 194 -1.81 -14.74 4.11
N PHE A 195 -2.57 -15.83 3.95
CA PHE A 195 -3.84 -15.80 3.22
C PHE A 195 -4.95 -15.05 3.99
N MET A 196 -5.01 -15.19 5.31
CA MET A 196 -5.95 -14.41 6.14
C MET A 196 -5.70 -12.90 5.98
N ASN A 197 -4.43 -12.48 5.87
CA ASN A 197 -4.01 -11.08 5.74
C ASN A 197 -4.03 -10.55 4.31
N LYS A 198 -4.56 -11.32 3.33
CA LYS A 198 -4.88 -10.77 2.02
C LYS A 198 -6.10 -9.85 2.02
N ALA A 199 -6.96 -9.97 3.03
CA ALA A 199 -8.09 -9.06 3.19
C ALA A 199 -7.59 -7.70 3.70
N ALA A 200 -7.82 -6.63 2.93
CA ALA A 200 -7.24 -5.31 3.19
C ALA A 200 -7.64 -4.66 4.54
N ASP A 201 -8.79 -5.06 5.12
CA ASP A 201 -9.27 -4.55 6.41
C ASP A 201 -9.12 -5.54 7.55
N ARG A 202 -8.25 -6.53 7.38
CA ARG A 202 -7.98 -7.53 8.41
C ARG A 202 -6.48 -7.76 8.55
N ASN A 203 -6.02 -7.71 9.80
CA ASN A 203 -4.69 -8.14 10.19
C ASN A 203 -4.82 -9.21 11.27
N VAL A 204 -4.29 -10.40 11.00
CA VAL A 204 -4.28 -11.56 11.89
C VAL A 204 -2.85 -11.83 12.32
N ALA A 205 -2.66 -11.93 13.62
CA ALA A 205 -1.43 -12.43 14.24
C ALA A 205 -1.72 -13.75 14.95
N ALA A 206 -0.70 -14.61 15.09
CA ALA A 206 -0.80 -15.85 15.84
C ALA A 206 0.06 -15.77 17.10
N THR A 207 -0.55 -16.11 18.23
CA THR A 207 0.11 -16.27 19.52
C THR A 207 0.09 -17.74 19.91
N LEU A 208 1.27 -18.31 20.17
CA LEU A 208 1.41 -19.71 20.58
C LEU A 208 1.31 -19.83 22.11
N ARG A 209 0.54 -20.79 22.59
CA ARG A 209 0.37 -21.09 24.02
C ARG A 209 0.58 -22.57 24.28
N SER A 210 1.04 -22.92 25.48
CA SER A 210 1.13 -24.32 25.89
C SER A 210 -0.24 -24.97 25.81
N GLY A 211 -0.34 -26.09 25.08
CA GLY A 211 -1.60 -26.79 24.87
C GLY A 211 -2.03 -27.62 26.09
N LYS A 212 -3.26 -28.11 26.05
CA LYS A 212 -3.85 -28.91 27.15
C LYS A 212 -3.16 -30.25 27.37
N GLU A 213 -2.62 -30.86 26.31
CA GLU A 213 -1.89 -32.12 26.39
C GLU A 213 -0.37 -31.89 26.29
N PRO A 214 0.47 -32.68 27.00
CA PRO A 214 1.92 -32.59 26.87
C PRO A 214 2.38 -32.77 25.41
N GLY A 215 3.27 -31.89 24.95
CA GLY A 215 3.76 -31.89 23.56
C GLY A 215 2.82 -31.21 22.55
N THR A 216 1.71 -30.64 23.01
CA THR A 216 0.81 -29.84 22.17
C THR A 216 0.96 -28.33 22.39
N THR A 217 0.66 -27.55 21.37
CA THR A 217 0.64 -26.08 21.41
C THR A 217 -0.68 -25.59 20.85
N ASP A 218 -1.40 -24.80 21.63
CA ASP A 218 -2.63 -24.14 21.23
C ASP A 218 -2.27 -22.85 20.47
N VAL A 219 -3.04 -22.54 19.42
CA VAL A 219 -2.83 -21.35 18.60
C VAL A 219 -3.98 -20.38 18.82
N MET A 220 -3.67 -19.17 19.27
CA MET A 220 -4.62 -18.06 19.36
C MET A 220 -4.41 -17.11 18.18
N LEU A 221 -5.44 -16.94 17.35
CA LEU A 221 -5.47 -15.98 16.26
C LEU A 221 -6.10 -14.68 16.74
N ASP A 222 -5.30 -13.64 16.85
CA ASP A 222 -5.71 -12.29 17.20
C ASP A 222 -6.00 -11.51 15.91
N ALA A 223 -7.27 -11.23 15.65
CA ALA A 223 -7.75 -10.61 14.40
C ALA A 223 -8.17 -9.15 14.63
N GLU A 224 -7.34 -8.22 14.20
CA GLU A 224 -7.67 -6.80 14.13
C GLU A 224 -8.44 -6.52 12.83
N THR A 225 -9.61 -5.90 12.95
CA THR A 225 -10.50 -5.64 11.81
C THR A 225 -10.89 -4.17 11.73
N ARG A 226 -10.86 -3.60 10.51
CA ARG A 226 -11.30 -2.23 10.22
C ARG A 226 -12.69 -2.24 9.57
N TYR A 227 -13.33 -1.07 9.57
CA TYR A 227 -14.61 -0.89 8.89
C TYR A 227 -14.43 -1.13 7.38
N PRO A 228 -15.23 -2.02 6.76
CA PRO A 228 -14.94 -2.54 5.41
C PRO A 228 -15.30 -1.63 4.23
N LEU A 229 -16.00 -0.52 4.47
CA LEU A 229 -16.48 0.36 3.41
C LEU A 229 -15.63 1.63 3.35
N HIS A 230 -14.99 1.84 2.20
CA HIS A 230 -14.07 2.94 1.92
C HIS A 230 -14.58 3.78 0.76
N SER A 231 -14.72 5.08 0.97
CA SER A 231 -14.97 6.04 -0.11
C SER A 231 -13.66 6.35 -0.85
N MET A 232 -13.74 6.58 -2.16
CA MET A 232 -12.57 6.91 -2.96
C MET A 232 -12.88 8.06 -3.90
N GLY A 233 -11.92 8.99 -4.03
CA GLY A 233 -12.01 10.16 -4.89
C GLY A 233 -10.72 10.36 -5.68
N SER A 234 -10.82 10.88 -6.89
CA SER A 234 -9.65 11.35 -7.64
C SER A 234 -10.02 12.52 -8.52
N LEU A 235 -9.14 13.49 -8.63
CA LEU A 235 -9.21 14.59 -9.58
C LEU A 235 -7.87 14.65 -10.32
N ASP A 236 -7.87 14.56 -11.64
CA ASP A 236 -6.65 14.65 -12.45
C ASP A 236 -6.80 15.59 -13.65
N LEU A 237 -5.66 16.12 -14.12
CA LEU A 237 -5.55 16.94 -15.33
C LEU A 237 -5.04 16.14 -16.54
N GLU A 238 -5.35 14.84 -16.62
CA GLU A 238 -4.86 13.92 -17.67
C GLU A 238 -5.87 13.69 -18.80
N GLY A 239 -7.01 14.37 -18.76
CA GLY A 239 -8.02 14.30 -19.80
C GLY A 239 -7.56 14.94 -21.12
N ALA A 240 -8.28 14.64 -22.20
CA ALA A 240 -8.01 15.23 -23.51
C ALA A 240 -8.62 16.62 -23.65
N SER A 241 -8.01 17.45 -24.49
CA SER A 241 -8.58 18.76 -24.87
C SER A 241 -9.99 18.65 -25.47
N THR A 242 -10.30 17.54 -26.13
CA THR A 242 -11.59 17.30 -26.80
C THR A 242 -12.68 16.79 -25.85
N THR A 243 -12.32 16.03 -24.81
CA THR A 243 -13.29 15.44 -23.86
C THR A 243 -13.30 16.11 -22.48
N GLY A 244 -12.42 17.09 -22.28
CA GLY A 244 -12.19 17.77 -21.02
C GLY A 244 -10.89 17.31 -20.37
N ILE A 245 -10.04 18.27 -20.00
CA ILE A 245 -8.73 18.01 -19.38
C ILE A 245 -8.88 17.55 -17.92
N ILE A 246 -9.85 18.12 -17.21
CA ILE A 246 -10.18 17.75 -15.83
C ILE A 246 -11.01 16.47 -15.85
N ARG A 247 -10.58 15.46 -15.11
CA ARG A 247 -11.33 14.24 -14.85
C ARG A 247 -11.51 14.05 -13.35
N THR A 248 -12.70 13.65 -12.96
CA THR A 248 -13.05 13.33 -11.57
C THR A 248 -13.52 11.88 -11.51
N LYS A 249 -13.00 11.12 -10.55
CA LYS A 249 -13.47 9.79 -10.18
C LYS A 249 -14.07 9.86 -8.79
N LEU A 250 -15.22 9.26 -8.63
CA LEU A 250 -15.84 9.01 -7.33
C LEU A 250 -16.19 7.53 -7.27
N GLY A 251 -15.86 6.85 -6.19
CA GLY A 251 -16.15 5.44 -6.04
C GLY A 251 -16.21 5.02 -4.59
N PHE A 252 -16.54 3.76 -4.39
CA PHE A 252 -16.46 3.11 -3.10
C PHE A 252 -15.89 1.71 -3.29
N ARG A 253 -15.16 1.25 -2.28
CA ARG A 253 -14.70 -0.11 -2.12
C ARG A 253 -15.39 -0.69 -0.89
N HIS A 254 -16.02 -1.85 -1.03
CA HIS A 254 -16.51 -2.63 0.10
C HIS A 254 -15.72 -3.93 0.16
N ASN A 255 -14.86 -4.06 1.16
CA ASN A 255 -14.18 -5.31 1.47
C ASN A 255 -15.13 -6.20 2.28
N ASN A 256 -15.06 -7.53 2.12
CA ASN A 256 -16.02 -8.45 2.73
C ASN A 256 -17.50 -8.17 2.37
N PHE A 257 -17.80 -7.79 1.12
CA PHE A 257 -19.17 -7.41 0.70
C PHE A 257 -20.18 -8.56 0.82
N MET A 258 -19.78 -9.79 0.47
CA MET A 258 -20.59 -11.01 0.59
C MET A 258 -20.24 -11.85 1.83
N GLY A 259 -19.28 -11.41 2.67
CA GLY A 259 -18.81 -12.18 3.81
C GLY A 259 -17.69 -13.19 3.48
N PHE A 260 -17.08 -13.10 2.30
CA PHE A 260 -16.07 -14.06 1.82
C PHE A 260 -14.69 -13.42 1.60
N ASP A 261 -14.34 -12.37 2.34
CA ASP A 261 -13.11 -11.58 2.11
C ASP A 261 -13.02 -11.01 0.69
N ASP A 262 -14.17 -10.81 0.06
CA ASP A 262 -14.34 -10.33 -1.29
C ASP A 262 -14.22 -8.80 -1.36
N SER A 263 -13.65 -8.26 -2.43
CA SER A 263 -13.53 -6.81 -2.62
C SER A 263 -14.38 -6.35 -3.77
N LEU A 264 -15.40 -5.56 -3.46
CA LEU A 264 -16.28 -4.93 -4.42
C LEU A 264 -15.88 -3.48 -4.63
N ILE A 265 -15.64 -3.10 -5.88
CA ILE A 265 -15.34 -1.72 -6.27
C ILE A 265 -16.37 -1.26 -7.29
N ALA A 266 -16.99 -0.12 -7.03
CA ALA A 266 -17.84 0.56 -7.99
C ALA A 266 -17.54 2.05 -8.00
N GLY A 267 -17.72 2.68 -9.16
CA GLY A 267 -17.46 4.10 -9.27
C GLY A 267 -17.91 4.72 -10.59
N TYR A 268 -17.78 6.04 -10.60
CA TYR A 268 -18.12 6.91 -11.69
C TYR A 268 -16.94 7.83 -12.01
N LEU A 269 -16.47 7.76 -13.26
CA LEU A 269 -15.51 8.68 -13.85
C LEU A 269 -16.28 9.67 -14.72
N PHE A 270 -16.06 10.97 -14.52
CA PHE A 270 -16.65 12.00 -15.35
C PHE A 270 -15.68 13.14 -15.65
N GLY A 271 -15.90 13.75 -16.80
CA GLY A 271 -15.27 14.98 -17.25
C GLY A 271 -16.29 15.76 -18.07
N ARG A 272 -15.87 16.87 -18.68
CA ARG A 272 -16.79 17.79 -19.37
C ARG A 272 -17.63 17.12 -20.47
N TYR A 273 -17.04 16.20 -21.23
CA TYR A 273 -17.71 15.47 -22.31
C TYR A 273 -17.43 13.96 -22.26
N LEU A 274 -17.20 13.44 -21.07
CA LEU A 274 -16.89 12.04 -20.78
C LEU A 274 -17.64 11.62 -19.52
N GLY A 275 -18.26 10.45 -19.56
CA GLY A 275 -18.89 9.85 -18.39
C GLY A 275 -18.81 8.34 -18.47
N ALA A 276 -18.48 7.70 -17.36
CA ALA A 276 -18.31 6.26 -17.33
C ALA A 276 -18.55 5.66 -15.95
N ILE A 277 -19.27 4.54 -15.92
CA ILE A 277 -19.50 3.74 -14.72
C ILE A 277 -18.66 2.47 -14.80
N TYR A 278 -18.23 1.98 -13.65
CA TYR A 278 -17.55 0.70 -13.55
C TYR A 278 -17.93 -0.03 -12.27
N PHE A 279 -17.79 -1.35 -12.35
CA PHE A 279 -18.04 -2.29 -11.30
C PHE A 279 -17.04 -3.45 -11.46
N TYR A 280 -16.35 -3.80 -10.38
CA TYR A 280 -15.43 -4.93 -10.32
C TYR A 280 -15.63 -5.64 -8.99
N HIS A 281 -15.64 -6.97 -9.04
CA HIS A 281 -15.79 -7.79 -7.86
C HIS A 281 -14.75 -8.90 -7.87
N ASN A 282 -13.92 -8.91 -6.84
CA ASN A 282 -12.87 -9.87 -6.59
C ASN A 282 -13.30 -10.80 -5.46
N VAL A 283 -13.51 -12.09 -5.75
CA VAL A 283 -14.05 -13.08 -4.82
C VAL A 283 -13.03 -14.21 -4.61
N PRO A 284 -12.43 -14.34 -3.41
CA PRO A 284 -11.57 -15.48 -3.07
C PRO A 284 -12.41 -16.76 -2.92
N ILE A 285 -12.24 -17.70 -3.85
CA ILE A 285 -13.06 -18.92 -3.94
C ILE A 285 -12.44 -20.11 -3.22
N THR A 286 -11.13 -20.09 -2.95
CA THR A 286 -10.42 -21.16 -2.23
C THR A 286 -9.52 -20.60 -1.13
N ASN A 287 -9.15 -21.43 -0.15
CA ASN A 287 -8.19 -21.09 0.90
C ASN A 287 -6.72 -21.19 0.47
N PHE A 288 -6.45 -21.59 -0.77
CA PHE A 288 -5.09 -21.72 -1.31
C PHE A 288 -4.79 -20.69 -2.42
N GLY A 289 -5.58 -19.61 -2.48
CA GLY A 289 -5.25 -18.44 -3.30
C GLY A 289 -5.88 -18.40 -4.69
N THR A 290 -6.97 -19.15 -4.92
CA THR A 290 -7.76 -19.00 -6.15
C THR A 290 -8.80 -17.91 -5.97
N THR A 291 -8.87 -17.01 -6.95
CA THR A 291 -9.72 -15.83 -6.91
C THR A 291 -10.47 -15.66 -8.23
N LEU A 292 -11.76 -15.41 -8.16
CA LEU A 292 -12.59 -15.03 -9.30
C LEU A 292 -12.74 -13.51 -9.35
N LEU A 293 -12.36 -12.90 -10.47
CA LEU A 293 -12.64 -11.50 -10.74
C LEU A 293 -13.66 -11.42 -11.87
N TYR A 294 -14.72 -10.67 -11.66
CA TYR A 294 -15.61 -10.26 -12.75
C TYR A 294 -15.92 -8.78 -12.67
N GLY A 295 -16.13 -8.17 -13.83
CA GLY A 295 -16.33 -6.74 -13.89
C GLY A 295 -17.10 -6.31 -15.12
N TYR A 296 -17.68 -5.13 -15.00
CA TYR A 296 -18.41 -4.46 -16.06
C TYR A 296 -18.08 -2.97 -16.04
N SER A 297 -17.84 -2.39 -17.21
CA SER A 297 -17.78 -0.95 -17.36
C SER A 297 -18.53 -0.47 -18.59
N GLN A 298 -19.05 0.75 -18.49
CA GLN A 298 -19.70 1.43 -19.58
C GLN A 298 -19.22 2.88 -19.62
N SER A 299 -18.94 3.37 -20.82
CA SER A 299 -18.56 4.76 -21.04
C SER A 299 -19.26 5.40 -22.23
N LYS A 300 -19.41 6.72 -22.12
CA LYS A 300 -19.89 7.61 -23.17
C LYS A 300 -18.93 8.79 -23.28
N ALA A 301 -18.63 9.18 -24.52
CA ALA A 301 -17.83 10.37 -24.79
C ALA A 301 -18.37 11.12 -26.01
N ASN A 302 -18.34 12.45 -25.94
CA ASN A 302 -18.79 13.35 -27.01
C ASN A 302 -17.67 14.38 -27.31
N PRO A 303 -16.61 13.98 -28.02
CA PRO A 303 -15.46 14.84 -28.27
C PRO A 303 -15.85 16.17 -28.95
N GLN A 304 -15.31 17.27 -28.45
CA GLN A 304 -15.48 18.64 -28.97
C GLN A 304 -14.23 19.13 -29.69
N GLY A 305 -14.16 20.44 -29.99
CA GLY A 305 -13.08 21.05 -30.77
C GLY A 305 -13.27 20.74 -32.25
N ASP A 306 -12.23 20.21 -32.90
CA ASP A 306 -12.28 19.81 -34.32
C ASP A 306 -13.37 18.78 -34.63
N PHE A 307 -13.88 18.07 -33.61
CA PHE A 307 -14.93 17.07 -33.72
C PHE A 307 -16.35 17.60 -33.52
N ALA A 308 -16.51 18.82 -33.00
CA ALA A 308 -17.82 19.39 -32.67
C ALA A 308 -18.71 19.50 -33.92
N ALA A 309 -18.13 19.85 -35.08
CA ALA A 309 -18.85 19.97 -36.35
C ALA A 309 -19.39 18.62 -36.88
N TYR A 310 -18.86 17.50 -36.39
CA TYR A 310 -19.24 16.15 -36.84
C TYR A 310 -20.19 15.45 -35.88
N ASP A 311 -20.49 16.06 -34.72
CA ASP A 311 -21.33 15.48 -33.66
C ASP A 311 -20.95 14.01 -33.36
N ILE A 312 -19.68 13.82 -33.01
CA ILE A 312 -19.15 12.48 -32.72
C ILE A 312 -19.65 12.02 -31.35
N ALA A 313 -20.33 10.88 -31.33
CA ALA A 313 -20.78 10.23 -30.11
C ALA A 313 -20.19 8.82 -30.00
N MET A 314 -19.51 8.55 -28.90
CA MET A 314 -18.86 7.27 -28.63
C MET A 314 -19.55 6.59 -27.46
N LYS A 315 -19.82 5.28 -27.59
CA LYS A 315 -20.31 4.43 -26.51
C LYS A 315 -19.49 3.15 -26.47
N ALA A 316 -18.98 2.80 -25.29
CA ALA A 316 -18.28 1.55 -25.08
C ALA A 316 -18.86 0.77 -23.89
N HIS A 317 -18.81 -0.55 -24.02
CA HIS A 317 -19.18 -1.52 -23.00
C HIS A 317 -18.07 -2.55 -22.91
N GLU A 318 -17.72 -2.92 -21.69
CA GLU A 318 -16.70 -3.91 -21.41
C GLU A 318 -17.17 -4.82 -20.29
N ALA A 319 -17.06 -6.12 -20.50
CA ALA A 319 -17.29 -7.14 -19.48
C ALA A 319 -16.05 -8.04 -19.41
N SER A 320 -15.63 -8.36 -18.20
CA SER A 320 -14.42 -9.10 -17.92
C SER A 320 -14.72 -10.21 -16.92
N ILE A 321 -14.14 -11.40 -17.15
CA ILE A 321 -14.12 -12.50 -16.20
C ILE A 321 -12.73 -13.12 -16.19
N PHE A 322 -12.15 -13.28 -15.01
CA PHE A 322 -10.79 -13.74 -14.80
C PHE A 322 -10.74 -14.70 -13.61
N ILE A 323 -9.90 -15.71 -13.71
CA ILE A 323 -9.50 -16.55 -12.58
C ILE A 323 -8.02 -16.28 -12.34
N TYR A 324 -7.70 -15.96 -11.09
CA TYR A 324 -6.35 -15.78 -10.58
C TYR A 324 -6.01 -16.97 -9.69
N GLN A 325 -4.76 -17.41 -9.74
CA GLN A 325 -4.22 -18.45 -8.89
C GLN A 325 -2.86 -18.01 -8.35
N ASP A 326 -2.76 -17.89 -7.03
CA ASP A 326 -1.47 -17.71 -6.38
C ASP A 326 -0.59 -18.94 -6.59
N ILE A 327 0.65 -18.71 -7.03
CA ILE A 327 1.68 -19.75 -7.18
C ILE A 327 2.66 -19.70 -6.01
N PHE A 328 3.04 -18.49 -5.62
CA PHE A 328 3.92 -18.28 -4.47
C PHE A 328 3.42 -17.09 -3.66
N TYR A 329 3.30 -17.30 -2.36
CA TYR A 329 2.99 -16.26 -1.38
C TYR A 329 3.83 -16.55 -0.15
N ARG A 330 5.11 -16.18 -0.24
CA ARG A 330 6.14 -16.38 0.78
C ARG A 330 6.82 -15.04 1.00
N ASP A 331 7.30 -14.80 2.21
CA ASP A 331 7.92 -13.54 2.67
C ASP A 331 8.48 -12.61 1.55
N LYS A 332 9.49 -13.06 0.81
CA LYS A 332 10.14 -12.29 -0.28
C LYS A 332 9.56 -12.45 -1.68
N ARG A 333 8.63 -13.37 -1.92
CA ARG A 333 8.13 -13.75 -3.26
C ARG A 333 6.62 -13.82 -3.24
N ILE A 334 5.99 -12.96 -4.04
CA ILE A 334 4.54 -12.97 -4.28
C ILE A 334 4.28 -13.13 -5.76
N GLY A 335 3.44 -14.08 -6.16
CA GLY A 335 3.14 -14.24 -7.56
C GLY A 335 1.89 -15.04 -7.86
N ASP A 336 1.18 -14.57 -8.86
CA ASP A 336 -0.05 -15.15 -9.38
C ASP A 336 0.06 -15.41 -10.88
N ILE A 337 -0.72 -16.37 -11.34
CA ILE A 337 -1.07 -16.50 -12.75
C ILE A 337 -2.56 -16.25 -12.92
N ASN A 338 -2.95 -15.74 -14.07
CA ASN A 338 -4.34 -15.45 -14.37
C ASN A 338 -4.72 -15.79 -15.80
N PHE A 339 -5.97 -16.22 -15.93
CA PHE A 339 -6.62 -16.51 -17.21
C PHE A 339 -7.97 -15.81 -17.25
N GLY A 340 -8.33 -15.21 -18.37
CA GLY A 340 -9.60 -14.51 -18.45
C GLY A 340 -10.08 -14.21 -19.86
N LEU A 341 -11.31 -13.72 -19.91
CA LEU A 341 -12.00 -13.31 -21.13
C LEU A 341 -12.51 -11.88 -20.97
N ASP A 342 -12.14 -11.03 -21.94
CA ASP A 342 -12.74 -9.70 -22.10
C ASP A 342 -13.70 -9.70 -23.28
N ALA A 343 -14.86 -9.08 -23.09
CA ALA A 343 -15.80 -8.74 -24.14
C ALA A 343 -15.93 -7.21 -24.25
N LYS A 344 -15.31 -6.62 -25.27
CA LYS A 344 -15.35 -5.17 -25.53
C LYS A 344 -16.22 -4.87 -26.74
N ASN A 345 -17.20 -3.99 -26.57
CA ASN A 345 -18.06 -3.51 -27.65
C ASN A 345 -18.04 -1.98 -27.66
N LYS A 346 -17.61 -1.40 -28.78
CA LYS A 346 -17.54 0.06 -28.94
C LYS A 346 -18.20 0.47 -30.24
N ILE A 347 -18.97 1.56 -30.17
CA ILE A 347 -19.65 2.16 -31.31
C ILE A 347 -19.30 3.64 -31.33
N THR A 348 -18.92 4.13 -32.50
CA THR A 348 -18.77 5.56 -32.79
C THR A 348 -19.84 5.96 -33.81
N LYS A 349 -20.61 7.00 -33.49
CA LYS A 349 -21.59 7.62 -34.38
C LYS A 349 -21.13 9.02 -34.79
N MET A 350 -21.65 9.48 -35.91
CA MET A 350 -21.37 10.81 -36.47
C MET A 350 -22.67 11.46 -36.93
N GLY A 351 -23.22 12.35 -36.09
CA GLY A 351 -24.53 12.99 -36.31
C GLY A 351 -25.60 12.03 -36.86
N ASP A 352 -26.30 12.49 -37.89
CA ASP A 352 -27.35 11.70 -38.59
C ASP A 352 -26.82 10.63 -39.53
N THR A 353 -25.51 10.60 -39.79
CA THR A 353 -24.86 9.60 -40.67
C THR A 353 -24.93 8.20 -40.05
N GLY A 354 -25.13 8.11 -38.73
CA GLY A 354 -25.22 6.85 -38.00
C GLY A 354 -23.85 6.31 -37.59
N THR A 355 -23.72 4.98 -37.52
CA THR A 355 -22.50 4.32 -37.02
C THR A 355 -21.38 4.34 -38.06
N ILE A 356 -20.31 5.07 -37.76
CA ILE A 356 -19.09 5.13 -38.58
C ILE A 356 -18.05 4.09 -38.18
N ASN A 357 -18.00 3.72 -36.88
CA ASN A 357 -17.10 2.67 -36.39
C ASN A 357 -17.80 1.74 -35.40
N ARG A 358 -17.44 0.46 -35.47
CA ARG A 358 -17.92 -0.60 -34.60
C ARG A 358 -16.78 -1.57 -34.32
N ASP A 359 -16.33 -1.59 -33.07
CA ASP A 359 -15.33 -2.54 -32.59
C ASP A 359 -16.01 -3.57 -31.69
N ARG A 360 -15.90 -4.84 -32.04
CA ARG A 360 -16.36 -5.97 -31.22
C ARG A 360 -15.18 -6.90 -31.00
N LEU A 361 -14.59 -6.84 -29.81
CA LEU A 361 -13.45 -7.67 -29.43
C LEU A 361 -13.89 -8.71 -28.40
N ARG A 362 -13.47 -9.95 -28.62
CA ARG A 362 -13.46 -10.99 -27.60
C ARG A 362 -12.03 -11.41 -27.42
N ILE A 363 -11.49 -11.32 -26.21
CA ILE A 363 -10.05 -11.46 -26.00
C ILE A 363 -9.84 -12.46 -24.89
N PHE A 364 -9.17 -13.57 -25.21
CA PHE A 364 -8.60 -14.43 -24.19
C PHE A 364 -7.28 -13.81 -23.70
N ARG A 365 -7.11 -13.74 -22.39
CA ARG A 365 -5.89 -13.27 -21.74
C ARG A 365 -5.32 -14.36 -20.85
N ALA A 366 -4.00 -14.50 -20.91
CA ALA A 366 -3.23 -15.28 -19.98
C ALA A 366 -2.07 -14.40 -19.51
N GLY A 367 -1.83 -14.34 -18.21
CA GLY A 367 -0.75 -13.53 -17.66
C GLY A 367 -0.30 -14.03 -16.30
N GLY A 368 0.65 -13.31 -15.73
CA GLY A 368 1.02 -13.45 -14.34
C GLY A 368 1.61 -12.16 -13.82
N ASN A 369 1.69 -12.05 -12.50
CA ASN A 369 2.42 -10.97 -11.84
C ASN A 369 3.38 -11.64 -10.87
N PHE A 370 4.67 -11.30 -10.96
CA PHE A 370 5.72 -11.89 -10.15
C PHE A 370 6.50 -10.79 -9.47
N LEU A 371 6.36 -10.71 -8.15
CA LEU A 371 7.01 -9.75 -7.28
C LEU A 371 8.10 -10.45 -6.47
N TYR A 372 9.30 -9.88 -6.49
CA TYR A 372 10.38 -10.22 -5.57
C TYR A 372 10.70 -9.00 -4.72
N ASN A 373 10.52 -9.15 -3.41
CA ASN A 373 10.78 -8.15 -2.40
C ASN A 373 12.04 -8.50 -1.62
N ASP A 374 13.05 -7.65 -1.71
CA ASP A 374 14.28 -7.74 -0.92
C ASP A 374 14.37 -6.54 0.02
N THR A 375 15.32 -6.55 0.95
CA THR A 375 15.41 -5.53 2.03
C THR A 375 15.40 -4.10 1.49
N ASP A 376 16.15 -3.83 0.42
CA ASP A 376 16.29 -2.47 -0.14
C ASP A 376 15.77 -2.35 -1.58
N SER A 377 15.20 -3.41 -2.15
CA SER A 377 14.79 -3.38 -3.55
C SER A 377 13.64 -4.30 -3.89
N VAL A 378 12.83 -3.88 -4.84
CA VAL A 378 11.70 -4.66 -5.36
C VAL A 378 11.70 -4.69 -6.85
N VAL A 379 11.41 -5.86 -7.38
CA VAL A 379 11.15 -6.07 -8.80
C VAL A 379 9.80 -6.74 -8.99
N SER A 380 8.98 -6.17 -9.87
CA SER A 380 7.73 -6.76 -10.35
C SER A 380 7.85 -7.01 -11.86
N ILE A 381 7.50 -8.21 -12.29
CA ILE A 381 7.46 -8.60 -13.70
C ILE A 381 6.08 -9.15 -14.01
N SER A 382 5.39 -8.55 -14.97
CA SER A 382 4.01 -8.88 -15.33
C SER A 382 3.89 -9.19 -16.83
N PRO A 383 4.18 -10.45 -17.26
CA PRO A 383 3.96 -10.86 -18.64
C PRO A 383 2.47 -11.10 -18.90
N LYS A 384 2.00 -10.75 -20.09
CA LYS A 384 0.60 -10.95 -20.50
C LYS A 384 0.51 -11.24 -21.99
N PHE A 385 -0.09 -12.38 -22.31
CA PHE A 385 -0.50 -12.75 -23.66
C PHE A 385 -1.99 -12.43 -23.86
N SER A 386 -2.34 -11.96 -25.05
CA SER A 386 -3.71 -11.63 -25.43
C SER A 386 -4.00 -12.13 -26.83
N GLN A 387 -5.07 -12.92 -26.94
CA GLN A 387 -5.54 -13.51 -28.18
C GLN A 387 -6.96 -13.04 -28.48
N GLY A 388 -7.10 -12.22 -29.52
CA GLY A 388 -8.40 -11.86 -30.08
C GLY A 388 -9.07 -13.08 -30.73
N LEU A 389 -10.33 -13.30 -30.41
CA LEU A 389 -11.14 -14.45 -30.81
C LEU A 389 -12.23 -14.05 -31.80
N ASN A 390 -12.55 -14.96 -32.71
CA ASN A 390 -13.61 -14.81 -33.70
C ASN A 390 -14.94 -15.40 -33.18
N PHE A 391 -15.46 -14.86 -32.08
CA PHE A 391 -16.59 -15.44 -31.36
C PHE A 391 -17.54 -14.36 -30.80
N PHE A 392 -18.78 -14.73 -30.43
CA PHE A 392 -19.80 -13.83 -29.89
C PHE A 392 -19.95 -12.48 -30.63
N GLY A 393 -19.96 -12.54 -31.96
CA GLY A 393 -20.12 -11.37 -32.84
C GLY A 393 -18.85 -10.57 -33.11
N SER A 394 -17.70 -10.94 -32.54
CA SER A 394 -16.37 -10.51 -33.02
C SER A 394 -16.06 -11.19 -34.35
N ARG A 395 -15.61 -10.41 -35.34
CA ARG A 395 -15.24 -10.90 -36.67
C ARG A 395 -13.82 -10.49 -37.00
N ARG A 396 -13.00 -11.40 -37.56
CA ARG A 396 -11.58 -11.10 -37.92
C ARG A 396 -11.41 -9.77 -38.65
N LYS A 397 -12.19 -9.54 -39.70
CA LYS A 397 -12.30 -8.25 -40.41
C LYS A 397 -13.74 -7.78 -40.35
N ASP A 398 -13.96 -6.59 -39.80
CA ASP A 398 -15.21 -5.84 -39.91
C ASP A 398 -14.90 -4.55 -40.67
N ARG A 399 -15.74 -4.19 -41.66
CA ARG A 399 -15.54 -2.97 -42.45
C ARG A 399 -15.68 -1.71 -41.60
N LEU A 400 -16.38 -1.82 -40.47
CA LEU A 400 -16.56 -0.74 -39.50
C LEU A 400 -15.51 -0.76 -38.38
N SER A 401 -14.58 -1.73 -38.33
CA SER A 401 -13.53 -1.73 -37.32
C SER A 401 -12.72 -0.44 -37.40
N SER A 402 -12.50 0.19 -36.24
CA SER A 402 -11.72 1.41 -36.10
C SER A 402 -10.34 1.24 -36.73
N GLY A 403 -10.03 2.12 -37.67
CA GLY A 403 -8.75 2.15 -38.38
C GLY A 403 -8.51 0.93 -39.27
N GLY A 404 -9.52 0.12 -39.58
CA GLY A 404 -9.32 -1.15 -40.30
C GLY A 404 -8.56 -2.20 -39.48
N ALA A 405 -8.69 -2.15 -38.15
CA ALA A 405 -8.07 -3.09 -37.23
C ALA A 405 -8.52 -4.54 -37.42
N ASN A 406 -7.65 -5.48 -37.01
CA ASN A 406 -8.03 -6.89 -36.89
C ASN A 406 -8.58 -7.16 -35.49
N ASN A 407 -9.80 -7.69 -35.39
CA ASN A 407 -10.37 -8.08 -34.10
C ASN A 407 -9.83 -9.43 -33.61
N VAL A 408 -9.20 -10.21 -34.51
CA VAL A 408 -8.46 -11.43 -34.21
C VAL A 408 -6.98 -11.12 -34.35
N PHE A 409 -6.29 -11.05 -33.22
CA PHE A 409 -4.89 -10.64 -33.13
C PHE A 409 -4.19 -11.42 -32.03
N SER A 410 -2.87 -11.49 -32.09
CA SER A 410 -2.04 -11.98 -31.00
C SER A 410 -1.15 -10.82 -30.54
N LYS A 411 -1.11 -10.61 -29.23
CA LYS A 411 -0.36 -9.52 -28.61
C LYS A 411 0.32 -10.04 -27.35
N PHE A 412 1.59 -9.69 -27.19
CA PHE A 412 2.34 -9.92 -25.96
C PHE A 412 2.67 -8.58 -25.31
N ASN A 413 2.45 -8.49 -24.01
CA ASN A 413 2.82 -7.36 -23.18
C ASN A 413 3.76 -7.85 -22.07
N ILE A 414 4.72 -7.02 -21.69
CA ILE A 414 5.54 -7.23 -20.51
C ILE A 414 5.67 -5.90 -19.79
N ASP A 415 5.28 -5.86 -18.52
CA ASP A 415 5.48 -4.72 -17.64
C ASP A 415 6.54 -5.10 -16.59
N ILE A 416 7.57 -4.26 -16.42
CA ILE A 416 8.64 -4.43 -15.43
C ILE A 416 8.67 -3.18 -14.57
N GLU A 417 8.59 -3.35 -13.25
CA GLU A 417 8.74 -2.26 -12.29
C GLU A 417 9.87 -2.62 -11.33
N TYR A 418 10.84 -1.72 -11.17
CA TYR A 418 11.97 -1.89 -10.27
C TYR A 418 12.09 -0.66 -9.37
N ALA A 419 12.25 -0.85 -8.07
CA ALA A 419 12.52 0.22 -7.13
C ALA A 419 13.66 -0.19 -6.20
N LYS A 420 14.54 0.75 -5.88
CA LYS A 420 15.67 0.52 -4.98
C LYS A 420 15.92 1.74 -4.10
N ASN A 421 16.07 1.50 -2.80
CA ASN A 421 16.57 2.49 -1.87
C ASN A 421 18.08 2.64 -2.07
N LEU A 422 18.52 3.89 -2.14
CA LEU A 422 19.89 4.31 -2.31
C LEU A 422 20.34 5.03 -1.03
N PRO A 423 21.66 5.19 -0.82
CA PRO A 423 22.16 6.02 0.30
C PRO A 423 21.60 7.45 0.27
N PHE A 424 21.62 8.11 1.42
CA PHE A 424 21.18 9.51 1.59
C PHE A 424 19.66 9.74 1.39
N ASP A 425 18.83 8.79 1.81
CA ASP A 425 17.36 8.85 1.67
C ASP A 425 16.88 9.05 0.22
N LEU A 426 17.70 8.59 -0.73
CA LEU A 426 17.37 8.59 -2.14
C LEU A 426 16.69 7.29 -2.52
N ARG A 427 15.80 7.36 -3.52
CA ARG A 427 15.15 6.18 -4.07
C ARG A 427 15.13 6.25 -5.57
N ALA A 428 15.66 5.22 -6.23
CA ALA A 428 15.53 5.07 -7.67
C ALA A 428 14.33 4.17 -7.99
N SER A 429 13.56 4.53 -9.01
CA SER A 429 12.55 3.64 -9.58
C SER A 429 12.58 3.65 -11.10
N MET A 430 12.26 2.51 -11.69
CA MET A 430 12.18 2.30 -13.12
C MET A 430 10.88 1.56 -13.44
N LYS A 431 10.16 2.02 -14.45
CA LYS A 431 9.03 1.31 -15.04
C LYS A 431 9.32 1.13 -16.52
N ALA A 432 9.23 -0.09 -17.02
CA ALA A 432 9.36 -0.39 -18.44
C ALA A 432 8.17 -1.21 -18.90
N LYS A 433 7.57 -0.84 -20.03
CA LYS A 433 6.44 -1.55 -20.62
C LYS A 433 6.72 -1.84 -22.08
N GLY A 434 6.63 -3.10 -22.46
CA GLY A 434 6.75 -3.57 -23.83
C GLY A 434 5.41 -4.06 -24.38
N GLN A 435 5.16 -3.80 -25.66
CA GLN A 435 4.04 -4.37 -26.41
C GLN A 435 4.54 -4.86 -27.76
N LEU A 436 4.27 -6.13 -28.08
CA LEU A 436 4.63 -6.75 -29.35
C LEU A 436 3.41 -7.36 -30.02
N THR A 437 3.21 -7.01 -31.30
CA THR A 437 2.25 -7.66 -32.18
C THR A 437 2.69 -7.59 -33.65
N PHE A 438 2.23 -8.56 -34.42
CA PHE A 438 2.38 -8.57 -35.88
C PHE A 438 1.12 -8.10 -36.62
N MET A 439 0.07 -7.75 -35.86
CA MET A 439 -1.24 -7.40 -36.39
C MET A 439 -1.54 -5.93 -36.16
N LYS A 440 -2.36 -5.34 -37.03
CA LYS A 440 -2.95 -4.04 -36.75
C LYS A 440 -4.02 -4.17 -35.67
N LEU A 441 -3.85 -3.43 -34.58
CA LEU A 441 -4.74 -3.49 -33.42
C LEU A 441 -5.84 -2.43 -33.51
N ALA A 442 -6.97 -2.71 -32.84
CA ALA A 442 -7.98 -1.69 -32.57
C ALA A 442 -7.37 -0.65 -31.61
N PRO A 443 -7.74 0.64 -31.67
CA PRO A 443 -7.07 1.66 -30.87
C PRO A 443 -7.15 1.42 -29.35
N GLN A 444 -8.21 0.77 -28.88
CA GLN A 444 -8.32 0.32 -27.47
C GLN A 444 -7.26 -0.72 -27.05
N GLU A 445 -6.66 -1.45 -27.98
CA GLU A 445 -5.62 -2.46 -27.70
C GLU A 445 -4.19 -2.00 -28.06
N GLN A 446 -4.03 -0.79 -28.62
CA GLN A 446 -2.73 -0.20 -28.95
C GLN A 446 -1.94 0.21 -27.69
N LEU A 447 -0.72 0.70 -27.86
CA LEU A 447 0.09 1.31 -26.81
C LEU A 447 0.00 2.82 -26.97
N SER A 448 -0.53 3.50 -25.95
CA SER A 448 -0.58 4.95 -25.88
C SER A 448 0.77 5.51 -25.45
N LEU A 449 1.36 6.37 -26.27
CA LEU A 449 2.60 7.09 -25.99
C LEU A 449 2.29 8.56 -25.66
N GLY A 450 2.85 9.05 -24.55
CA GLY A 450 2.60 10.40 -24.03
C GLY A 450 1.55 10.43 -22.91
N GLY A 451 1.68 11.42 -22.02
CA GLY A 451 0.88 11.59 -20.80
C GLY A 451 1.57 11.11 -19.53
N MET A 452 0.93 11.31 -18.36
CA MET A 452 1.52 11.04 -17.04
C MET A 452 2.10 9.63 -16.89
N ASN A 453 1.41 8.61 -17.41
CA ASN A 453 1.80 7.20 -17.28
C ASN A 453 2.66 6.67 -18.44
N SER A 454 3.24 7.57 -19.25
CA SER A 454 4.04 7.22 -20.43
C SER A 454 5.23 8.17 -20.63
N VAL A 455 5.04 9.32 -21.29
CA VAL A 455 6.10 10.33 -21.50
C VAL A 455 5.51 11.68 -21.13
N ARG A 456 5.85 12.17 -19.94
CA ARG A 456 5.20 13.33 -19.28
C ARG A 456 5.38 14.65 -20.03
N GLY A 457 6.40 14.78 -20.89
CA GLY A 457 6.54 15.97 -21.75
C GLY A 457 5.44 16.13 -22.81
N TYR A 458 4.59 15.13 -23.05
CA TYR A 458 3.62 15.10 -24.15
C TYR A 458 2.17 14.90 -23.68
N PRO A 459 1.18 15.28 -24.49
CA PRO A 459 -0.22 14.98 -24.21
C PRO A 459 -0.50 13.48 -24.04
N GLY A 460 -1.48 13.16 -23.20
CA GLY A 460 -2.00 11.81 -23.07
C GLY A 460 -2.52 11.30 -24.42
N GLY A 461 -2.03 10.13 -24.85
CA GLY A 461 -2.45 9.54 -26.12
C GLY A 461 -1.93 10.28 -27.36
N ASP A 462 -0.84 11.05 -27.25
CA ASP A 462 -0.28 11.81 -28.37
C ASP A 462 0.01 10.95 -29.60
N TYR A 463 0.44 9.70 -29.36
CA TYR A 463 0.58 8.70 -30.41
C TYR A 463 0.10 7.33 -29.95
N LEU A 464 -0.54 6.57 -30.85
CA LEU A 464 -0.91 5.17 -30.61
C LEU A 464 -0.07 4.24 -31.49
N ALA A 465 0.60 3.28 -30.86
CA ALA A 465 1.44 2.30 -31.51
C ALA A 465 0.85 0.88 -31.40
N ASP A 466 0.97 0.07 -32.44
CA ASP A 466 0.63 -1.36 -32.35
C ASP A 466 1.68 -2.12 -31.53
N THR A 467 2.96 -1.81 -31.79
CA THR A 467 4.14 -2.39 -31.12
C THR A 467 5.02 -1.26 -30.62
N GLY A 468 5.55 -1.36 -29.40
CA GLY A 468 6.41 -0.34 -28.84
C GLY A 468 6.94 -0.66 -27.46
N ILE A 469 7.82 0.21 -26.99
CA ILE A 469 8.39 0.21 -25.64
C ILE A 469 8.21 1.59 -25.01
N GLN A 470 8.02 1.63 -23.70
CA GLN A 470 8.05 2.86 -22.90
C GLN A 470 8.81 2.60 -21.61
N THR A 471 9.57 3.59 -21.16
CA THR A 471 10.39 3.53 -19.94
C THR A 471 10.28 4.84 -19.20
N ASN A 472 10.07 4.76 -17.89
CA ASN A 472 10.09 5.87 -16.93
C ASN A 472 11.18 5.58 -15.90
N ILE A 473 12.06 6.53 -15.65
CA ILE A 473 13.09 6.45 -14.61
C ILE A 473 12.87 7.64 -13.69
N GLU A 474 12.69 7.40 -12.40
CA GLU A 474 12.50 8.42 -11.37
C GLU A 474 13.60 8.30 -10.32
N LEU A 475 14.14 9.44 -9.89
CA LEU A 475 14.91 9.55 -8.66
C LEU A 475 14.09 10.40 -7.68
N LEU A 476 13.69 9.79 -6.57
CA LEU A 476 12.91 10.40 -5.52
C LEU A 476 13.83 10.74 -4.33
N PHE A 477 13.52 11.82 -3.64
CA PHE A 477 14.28 12.29 -2.48
C PHE A 477 13.35 12.96 -1.47
N SER A 478 13.66 12.75 -0.19
CA SER A 478 13.02 13.49 0.89
C SER A 478 13.71 14.86 1.05
N PRO A 479 12.96 15.97 1.20
CA PRO A 479 13.51 17.31 1.38
C PRO A 479 14.06 17.48 2.80
N ASN A 480 15.18 16.81 3.10
CA ASN A 480 15.83 16.79 4.42
C ASN A 480 16.33 18.17 4.90
N PHE A 481 16.28 19.19 4.05
CA PHE A 481 16.52 20.59 4.43
C PHE A 481 15.36 21.22 5.19
N LEU A 482 14.17 20.59 5.22
CA LEU A 482 13.04 21.02 6.01
C LEU A 482 13.18 20.56 7.48
N SER A 483 12.83 21.44 8.42
CA SER A 483 12.86 21.15 9.85
C SER A 483 11.76 20.16 10.28
N ASP A 484 12.08 19.33 11.29
CA ASP A 484 11.13 18.43 11.97
C ASP A 484 9.96 19.13 12.64
N ASN A 485 10.11 20.44 12.90
CA ASN A 485 9.08 21.25 13.55
C ASN A 485 7.99 21.73 12.58
N VAL A 486 8.22 21.63 11.27
CA VAL A 486 7.23 22.05 10.27
C VAL A 486 6.30 20.87 9.98
N LYS A 487 5.05 20.98 10.44
CA LYS A 487 4.00 19.98 10.24
C LYS A 487 2.81 20.61 9.53
N ILE A 488 2.12 19.81 8.72
CA ILE A 488 0.77 20.16 8.26
C ILE A 488 -0.16 20.00 9.47
N PRO A 489 -1.09 20.94 9.72
CA PRO A 489 -2.06 20.80 10.81
C PRO A 489 -2.70 19.42 10.81
N TYR A 490 -2.78 18.76 11.97
CA TYR A 490 -3.29 17.40 12.16
C TYR A 490 -2.52 16.26 11.47
N ALA A 491 -1.46 16.50 10.69
CA ALA A 491 -0.65 15.42 10.13
C ALA A 491 0.14 14.68 11.23
N ALA A 492 0.26 13.36 11.09
CA ALA A 492 1.00 12.54 12.05
C ALA A 492 2.50 12.81 12.02
N ARG A 493 3.04 13.16 10.84
CA ARG A 493 4.48 13.26 10.58
C ARG A 493 4.90 14.69 10.16
N PRO A 494 6.18 15.05 10.33
CA PRO A 494 6.75 16.27 9.76
C PRO A 494 6.53 16.39 8.25
N LEU A 495 6.46 17.62 7.74
CA LEU A 495 6.29 17.91 6.31
C LEU A 495 7.39 17.24 5.46
N LYS A 496 8.61 17.10 6.01
CA LYS A 496 9.73 16.46 5.32
C LYS A 496 9.50 14.98 5.02
N GLU A 497 8.65 14.29 5.78
CA GLU A 497 8.30 12.88 5.60
C GLU A 497 7.06 12.68 4.71
N GLU A 498 6.23 13.72 4.59
CA GLU A 498 5.01 13.71 3.77
C GLU A 498 5.24 14.29 2.37
N LEU A 499 6.27 15.09 2.19
CA LEU A 499 6.68 15.67 0.92
C LEU A 499 7.80 14.84 0.30
N THR A 500 7.59 14.37 -0.93
CA THR A 500 8.60 13.71 -1.74
C THR A 500 8.91 14.54 -2.97
N GLY A 501 10.17 14.93 -3.13
CA GLY A 501 10.67 15.50 -4.37
C GLY A 501 11.05 14.41 -5.37
N LEU A 502 10.92 14.70 -6.67
CA LEU A 502 11.38 13.77 -7.70
C LEU A 502 11.94 14.50 -8.92
N VAL A 503 12.88 13.84 -9.59
CA VAL A 503 13.30 14.14 -10.96
C VAL A 503 13.15 12.89 -11.81
N PHE A 504 12.86 13.06 -13.10
CA PHE A 504 12.60 11.93 -13.96
C PHE A 504 13.12 12.08 -15.39
N PHE A 505 13.29 10.93 -16.04
CA PHE A 505 13.50 10.78 -17.47
C PHE A 505 12.51 9.74 -18.01
N ASP A 506 11.79 10.12 -19.06
CA ASP A 506 10.84 9.25 -19.75
C ASP A 506 11.24 9.08 -21.21
N TYR A 507 11.05 7.88 -21.75
CA TYR A 507 11.29 7.56 -23.15
C TYR A 507 10.24 6.59 -23.66
N ALA A 508 9.78 6.79 -24.89
CA ALA A 508 8.96 5.81 -25.58
C ALA A 508 9.29 5.74 -27.07
N TYR A 509 9.14 4.54 -27.62
CA TYR A 509 9.26 4.28 -29.04
C TYR A 509 8.15 3.35 -29.47
N GLY A 510 7.51 3.64 -30.61
CA GLY A 510 6.44 2.82 -31.12
C GLY A 510 6.30 2.85 -32.63
N THR A 511 5.66 1.80 -33.13
CA THR A 511 5.38 1.58 -34.54
C THR A 511 3.89 1.29 -34.73
N LYS A 512 3.31 1.83 -35.80
CA LYS A 512 1.91 1.65 -36.17
C LYS A 512 1.81 1.14 -37.60
N ARG A 513 0.94 0.16 -37.83
CA ARG A 513 0.76 -0.45 -39.15
C ARG A 513 -0.29 0.30 -39.97
N ASN A 514 0.06 0.63 -41.22
CA ASN A 514 -0.86 1.22 -42.17
C ASN A 514 -1.92 0.18 -42.61
N PRO A 515 -3.22 0.52 -42.72
CA PRO A 515 -4.23 -0.44 -43.15
C PRO A 515 -4.16 -0.77 -44.65
N ASN A 516 -3.55 0.11 -45.45
CA ASN A 516 -3.56 0.04 -46.92
C ASN A 516 -2.25 -0.53 -47.49
N THR A 517 -1.15 -0.45 -46.74
CA THR A 517 0.16 -1.00 -47.11
C THR A 517 0.71 -1.84 -45.95
N TRP A 518 0.76 -3.16 -46.10
CA TRP A 518 1.18 -4.09 -45.04
C TRP A 518 2.65 -3.95 -44.64
N THR A 519 3.47 -3.31 -45.48
CA THR A 519 4.91 -3.09 -45.30
C THR A 519 5.26 -1.75 -44.65
N ASP A 520 4.36 -0.76 -44.68
CA ASP A 520 4.68 0.57 -44.17
C ASP A 520 4.40 0.66 -42.66
N LEU A 521 5.46 0.93 -41.90
CA LEU A 521 5.41 1.18 -40.47
C LEU A 521 5.63 2.66 -40.20
N GLU A 522 4.62 3.32 -39.64
CA GLU A 522 4.77 4.66 -39.08
C GLU A 522 5.48 4.54 -37.73
N LYS A 523 6.65 5.15 -37.62
CA LYS A 523 7.49 5.11 -36.41
C LYS A 523 7.42 6.44 -35.68
N THR A 524 7.49 6.41 -34.36
CA THR A 524 7.55 7.60 -33.51
C THR A 524 8.38 7.30 -32.26
N SER A 525 9.18 8.27 -31.84
CA SER A 525 9.84 8.29 -30.54
C SER A 525 9.50 9.57 -29.80
N LEU A 526 9.31 9.46 -28.48
CA LEU A 526 9.06 10.56 -27.54
C LEU A 526 10.07 10.43 -26.39
N ALA A 527 10.59 11.55 -25.92
CA ALA A 527 11.46 11.60 -24.75
C ALA A 527 11.16 12.85 -23.93
N SER A 528 11.25 12.78 -22.61
CA SER A 528 11.11 13.95 -21.74
C SER A 528 11.94 13.84 -20.47
N VAL A 529 12.30 14.99 -19.91
CA VAL A 529 12.84 15.11 -18.55
C VAL A 529 11.91 15.97 -17.73
N GLY A 530 11.91 15.80 -16.41
CA GLY A 530 11.09 16.65 -15.58
C GLY A 530 11.37 16.53 -14.11
N THR A 531 10.56 17.25 -13.35
CA THR A 531 10.63 17.32 -11.90
C THR A 531 9.22 17.33 -11.33
N GLY A 532 9.07 16.99 -10.06
CA GLY A 532 7.77 17.01 -9.41
C GLY A 532 7.85 16.95 -7.90
N LEU A 533 6.68 17.13 -7.30
CA LEU A 533 6.43 17.01 -5.88
C LEU A 533 5.24 16.06 -5.68
N ARG A 534 5.35 15.21 -4.67
CA ARG A 534 4.25 14.38 -4.17
C ARG A 534 4.05 14.71 -2.70
N LEU A 535 2.83 15.00 -2.31
CA LEU A 535 2.48 15.38 -0.95
C LEU A 535 1.38 14.46 -0.43
N LYS A 536 1.69 13.68 0.61
CA LYS A 536 0.70 12.90 1.36
C LYS A 536 0.03 13.82 2.39
N LEU A 537 -1.29 13.83 2.42
CA LEU A 537 -2.10 14.63 3.33
C LEU A 537 -2.93 13.70 4.21
N PHE A 538 -2.75 13.80 5.52
CA PHE A 538 -3.54 13.09 6.54
C PHE A 538 -3.55 11.56 6.37
N ASP A 539 -2.52 10.99 5.74
CA ASP A 539 -2.49 9.58 5.34
C ASP A 539 -3.69 9.10 4.48
N GLN A 540 -4.45 10.04 3.89
CA GLN A 540 -5.72 9.78 3.17
C GLN A 540 -5.76 10.37 1.77
N ALA A 541 -4.94 11.39 1.50
CA ALA A 541 -4.87 11.99 0.17
C ALA A 541 -3.44 12.11 -0.35
N LEU A 542 -3.29 11.94 -1.65
CA LEU A 542 -2.03 12.12 -2.36
C LEU A 542 -2.21 13.21 -3.41
N VAL A 543 -1.45 14.30 -3.25
CA VAL A 543 -1.31 15.34 -4.27
C VAL A 543 -0.04 15.08 -5.06
N ARG A 544 -0.16 15.01 -6.39
CA ARG A 544 0.99 14.91 -7.30
C ARG A 544 1.01 16.12 -8.22
N LEU A 545 2.14 16.81 -8.25
CA LEU A 545 2.42 17.92 -9.14
C LEU A 545 3.71 17.60 -9.91
N GLU A 546 3.61 17.28 -11.19
CA GLU A 546 4.76 16.84 -11.99
C GLU A 546 4.85 17.66 -13.28
N TRP A 547 6.03 18.20 -13.59
CA TRP A 547 6.26 19.02 -14.78
C TRP A 547 7.25 18.32 -15.72
N GLY A 548 6.77 17.91 -16.90
CA GLY A 548 7.57 17.29 -17.94
C GLY A 548 7.95 18.25 -19.07
N PHE A 549 9.21 18.24 -19.46
CA PHE A 549 9.77 18.97 -20.59
C PHE A 549 10.11 17.99 -21.72
N PRO A 550 9.45 18.09 -22.88
CA PRO A 550 9.73 17.23 -24.01
C PRO A 550 11.12 17.49 -24.60
N LEU A 551 11.85 16.42 -24.85
CA LEU A 551 13.17 16.42 -25.48
C LEU A 551 13.04 16.06 -26.97
N GLY A 552 13.48 16.97 -27.83
CA GLY A 552 13.54 16.79 -29.29
C GLY A 552 12.28 17.25 -30.05
N GLN A 553 12.44 17.46 -31.35
CA GLN A 553 11.29 17.54 -32.28
C GLN A 553 10.88 16.10 -32.62
N ARG A 554 9.57 15.83 -32.74
CA ARG A 554 9.05 14.51 -33.17
C ARG A 554 9.88 13.97 -34.35
N PHE A 555 10.69 12.93 -34.15
CA PHE A 555 11.49 12.35 -35.22
C PHE A 555 10.61 11.45 -36.08
N PHE A 556 9.97 12.02 -37.10
CA PHE A 556 9.36 11.25 -38.18
C PHE A 556 10.46 10.84 -39.18
N PHE A 557 10.73 9.55 -39.33
CA PHE A 557 11.69 9.03 -40.32
C PHE A 557 11.21 9.13 -41.80
N MET A 558 10.23 9.98 -42.10
CA MET A 558 9.72 10.24 -43.45
C MET A 558 9.19 11.70 -43.58
N GLY A 559 10.11 12.67 -43.60
CA GLY A 559 10.00 13.90 -44.41
C GLY A 559 8.84 14.91 -44.19
N LYS A 560 7.96 14.79 -43.20
CA LYS A 560 6.96 15.84 -42.89
C LYS A 560 7.37 16.66 -41.66
N LYS A 561 7.61 17.96 -41.86
CA LYS A 561 7.87 18.93 -40.79
C LYS A 561 6.67 19.03 -39.84
N PRO A 562 6.88 19.12 -38.52
CA PRO A 562 5.80 19.39 -37.57
C PRO A 562 5.24 20.80 -37.74
N SER A 563 3.95 20.95 -37.45
CA SER A 563 3.30 22.25 -37.27
C SER A 563 4.01 23.03 -36.16
N SER A 564 4.38 24.25 -36.48
CA SER A 564 5.09 25.22 -35.65
C SER A 564 4.51 25.35 -34.23
N GLY A 565 5.39 25.22 -33.23
CA GLY A 565 5.13 25.46 -31.82
C GLY A 565 6.21 24.79 -30.98
N SER A 566 7.12 25.57 -30.39
CA SER A 566 8.09 25.07 -29.40
C SER A 566 7.36 24.24 -28.35
N PRO A 567 7.84 23.05 -27.97
CA PRO A 567 7.05 22.19 -27.10
C PRO A 567 7.21 22.72 -25.67
N ALA A 568 6.26 23.56 -25.24
CA ALA A 568 6.20 24.08 -23.88
C ALA A 568 6.07 22.90 -22.90
N GLY A 569 6.76 22.98 -21.76
CA GLY A 569 6.67 21.96 -20.73
C GLY A 569 5.23 21.76 -20.27
N ARG A 570 4.86 20.53 -19.93
CA ARG A 570 3.52 20.13 -19.52
C ARG A 570 3.45 19.84 -18.04
N MET A 571 2.50 20.49 -17.37
CA MET A 571 2.20 20.22 -15.96
C MET A 571 1.11 19.16 -15.85
N HIS A 572 1.35 18.21 -14.96
CA HIS A 572 0.43 17.18 -14.53
C HIS A 572 0.06 17.43 -13.08
N LEU A 573 -1.23 17.31 -12.77
CA LEU A 573 -1.76 17.46 -11.43
C LEU A 573 -2.74 16.31 -11.18
N SER A 574 -2.59 15.63 -10.05
CA SER A 574 -3.60 14.73 -9.52
C SER A 574 -3.78 14.92 -8.02
N LEU A 575 -5.01 14.80 -7.56
CA LEU A 575 -5.39 14.65 -6.16
C LEU A 575 -6.13 13.32 -6.06
N ASP A 576 -5.56 12.35 -5.36
CA ASP A 576 -6.18 11.06 -5.07
C ASP A 576 -6.56 11.03 -3.59
N PHE A 577 -7.72 10.48 -3.25
CA PHE A 577 -8.27 10.40 -1.90
C PHE A 577 -8.82 8.99 -1.67
N GLU A 578 -8.42 8.37 -0.57
CA GLU A 578 -9.04 7.15 -0.05
C GLU A 578 -9.36 7.39 1.43
N ASP A 579 -10.60 7.10 1.73
CA ASP A 579 -11.22 7.27 3.03
C ASP A 579 -10.65 6.28 4.06
N ASN A 580 -10.31 6.80 5.25
CA ASN A 580 -9.99 6.01 6.45
C ASN A 580 -10.80 6.53 7.67
N PHE A 581 -12.01 7.06 7.41
CA PHE A 581 -12.77 8.00 8.23
C PHE A 581 -12.95 7.55 9.68
N PRO A 582 -13.34 6.31 10.03
CA PRO A 582 -13.59 5.97 11.43
C PRO A 582 -12.33 6.11 12.30
N ALA A 583 -11.19 5.64 11.80
CA ALA A 583 -9.93 5.72 12.53
C ALA A 583 -9.37 7.15 12.54
N GLU A 584 -9.46 7.84 11.41
CA GLU A 584 -8.94 9.19 11.28
C GLU A 584 -9.78 10.23 12.06
N PHE A 585 -11.10 10.13 12.07
CA PHE A 585 -11.94 10.97 12.93
C PHE A 585 -11.64 10.74 14.41
N ALA A 586 -11.42 9.49 14.83
CA ALA A 586 -11.02 9.20 16.20
C ALA A 586 -9.64 9.82 16.53
N ARG A 587 -8.68 9.73 15.61
CA ARG A 587 -7.35 10.32 15.76
C ARG A 587 -7.38 11.85 15.80
N ILE A 588 -8.03 12.48 14.83
CA ILE A 588 -8.20 13.95 14.78
C ILE A 588 -8.99 14.43 15.99
N GLY A 589 -10.03 13.69 16.40
CA GLY A 589 -10.79 13.97 17.62
C GLY A 589 -9.92 13.92 18.87
N ALA A 590 -9.06 12.90 19.00
CA ALA A 590 -8.09 12.81 20.11
C ALA A 590 -7.10 13.98 20.09
N LEU A 591 -6.58 14.36 18.91
CA LEU A 591 -5.69 15.52 18.77
C LEU A 591 -6.38 16.83 19.14
N ALA A 592 -7.61 17.05 18.69
CA ALA A 592 -8.39 18.23 19.03
C ALA A 592 -8.68 18.32 20.54
N ILE A 593 -8.90 17.16 21.19
CA ILE A 593 -9.05 17.08 22.65
C ILE A 593 -7.72 17.44 23.35
N GLU A 594 -6.59 16.90 22.90
CA GLU A 594 -5.27 17.24 23.48
C GLU A 594 -4.92 18.73 23.30
N GLU A 595 -5.27 19.33 22.16
CA GLU A 595 -5.13 20.78 21.92
C GLU A 595 -6.02 21.59 22.86
N TYR A 596 -7.27 21.16 23.07
CA TYR A 596 -8.18 21.78 24.02
C TYR A 596 -7.69 21.67 25.47
N ILE A 597 -7.19 20.51 25.89
CA ILE A 597 -6.57 20.29 27.20
C ILE A 597 -5.39 21.24 27.38
N SER A 598 -4.51 21.33 26.37
CA SER A 598 -3.35 22.21 26.38
C SER A 598 -3.74 23.69 26.50
N GLY A 599 -4.80 24.11 25.79
CA GLY A 599 -5.35 25.47 25.88
C GLY A 599 -5.90 25.80 27.27
N ILE A 600 -6.61 24.86 27.91
CA ILE A 600 -7.07 25.03 29.30
C ILE A 600 -5.89 25.08 30.25
N ALA A 601 -4.92 24.17 30.09
CA ALA A 601 -3.76 24.12 30.97
C ALA A 601 -2.96 25.43 30.91
N PHE A 602 -2.80 25.99 29.71
CA PHE A 602 -2.19 27.30 29.52
C PHE A 602 -2.97 28.40 30.22
N ALA A 603 -4.31 28.42 30.08
CA ALA A 603 -5.15 29.43 30.71
C ALA A 603 -5.09 29.36 32.26
N VAL A 604 -5.09 28.15 32.83
CA VAL A 604 -4.97 27.91 34.28
C VAL A 604 -3.60 28.35 34.79
N LEU A 605 -2.52 27.92 34.13
CA LEU A 605 -1.17 28.31 34.52
C LEU A 605 -0.98 29.83 34.39
N ASN A 606 -1.48 30.43 33.31
CA ASN A 606 -1.41 31.88 33.12
C ASN A 606 -2.20 32.63 34.21
N ALA A 607 -3.38 32.13 34.61
CA ALA A 607 -4.13 32.71 35.71
C ALA A 607 -3.33 32.70 37.03
N GLU A 608 -2.67 31.57 37.34
CA GLU A 608 -1.80 31.44 38.52
C GLU A 608 -0.59 32.38 38.44
N LEU A 609 0.08 32.46 37.28
CA LEU A 609 1.24 33.34 37.10
C LEU A 609 0.89 34.83 37.07
N THR A 610 -0.36 35.19 36.77
CA THR A 610 -0.85 36.57 36.88
C THR A 610 -1.24 36.96 38.31
N ASN A 611 -1.47 35.99 39.19
CA ASN A 611 -1.81 36.25 40.59
C ASN A 611 -0.59 36.84 41.35
N PRO A 612 -0.70 38.05 41.94
CA PRO A 612 0.38 38.65 42.73
C PRO A 612 0.78 37.83 43.97
N GLU A 613 -0.14 37.05 44.52
CA GLU A 613 0.09 36.25 45.73
C GLU A 613 0.61 34.83 45.41
N SER A 614 0.83 34.50 44.15
CA SER A 614 1.34 33.18 43.76
C SER A 614 2.79 32.99 44.18
N MET A 615 3.02 31.99 45.03
CA MET A 615 4.37 31.56 45.43
C MET A 615 5.19 31.04 44.23
N ILE A 616 4.52 30.49 43.21
CA ILE A 616 5.18 30.00 41.99
C ILE A 616 5.69 31.17 41.16
N ARG A 617 4.85 32.20 40.98
CA ARG A 617 5.23 33.44 40.31
C ARG A 617 6.40 34.12 41.00
N GLU A 618 6.34 34.27 42.33
CA GLU A 618 7.41 34.89 43.11
C GLU A 618 8.75 34.18 42.89
N LYS A 619 8.74 32.85 42.93
CA LYS A 619 9.93 32.03 42.66
C LYS A 619 10.45 32.23 41.24
N LEU A 620 9.62 32.09 40.21
CA LEU A 620 10.04 32.28 38.81
C LEU A 620 10.61 33.69 38.58
N TYR A 621 10.01 34.71 39.21
CA TYR A 621 10.51 36.08 39.16
C TYR A 621 11.87 36.23 39.83
N ASN A 622 12.13 35.55 40.94
CA ASN A 622 13.44 35.53 41.58
C ASN A 622 14.51 34.90 40.67
N TYR A 623 14.21 33.78 40.00
CA TYR A 623 15.12 33.20 39.00
C TYR A 623 15.38 34.17 37.84
N PHE A 624 14.35 34.85 37.35
CA PHE A 624 14.50 35.86 36.30
C PHE A 624 15.38 37.03 36.74
N TYR A 625 15.15 37.54 37.95
CA TYR A 625 15.97 38.61 38.53
C TYR A 625 17.44 38.20 38.70
N LEU A 626 17.70 36.95 39.12
CA LEU A 626 19.06 36.40 39.20
C LEU A 626 19.71 36.26 37.82
N ALA A 627 18.95 35.83 36.81
CA ALA A 627 19.41 35.75 35.42
C ALA A 627 19.85 37.12 34.89
N GLU A 628 19.01 38.16 35.06
CA GLU A 628 19.31 39.53 34.64
C GLU A 628 20.55 40.08 35.36
N ARG A 629 20.67 39.84 36.68
CA ARG A 629 21.87 40.24 37.46
C ARG A 629 23.14 39.55 36.98
N ALA A 630 23.08 38.27 36.64
CA ALA A 630 24.21 37.52 36.10
C ALA A 630 24.60 38.03 34.70
N TYR A 631 23.60 38.33 33.87
CA TYR A 631 23.77 38.90 32.55
C TYR A 631 24.41 40.30 32.59
N ASP A 632 23.94 41.18 33.47
CA ASP A 632 24.51 42.52 33.71
C ASP A 632 25.97 42.47 34.17
N ARG A 633 26.36 41.39 34.85
CA ARG A 633 27.75 41.12 35.27
C ARG A 633 28.59 40.46 34.17
N ASN A 634 28.03 40.27 32.98
CA ASN A 634 28.64 39.55 31.86
C ASN A 634 28.99 38.08 32.19
N ASN A 635 28.29 37.47 33.16
CA ASN A 635 28.42 36.05 33.49
C ASN A 635 27.36 35.24 32.72
N LEU A 636 27.67 34.95 31.45
CA LEU A 636 26.71 34.34 30.51
C LEU A 636 26.34 32.89 30.89
N GLU A 637 27.25 32.13 31.49
CA GLU A 637 26.97 30.75 31.94
C GLU A 637 25.93 30.72 33.07
N GLU A 638 26.09 31.60 34.06
CA GLU A 638 25.16 31.72 35.18
C GLU A 638 23.80 32.27 34.73
N ALA A 639 23.79 33.25 33.82
CA ALA A 639 22.55 33.74 33.21
C ALA A 639 21.82 32.64 32.43
N GLN A 640 22.54 31.87 31.61
CA GLN A 640 21.98 30.74 30.85
C GLN A 640 21.36 29.70 31.79
N PHE A 641 22.05 29.34 32.87
CA PHE A 641 21.53 28.39 33.87
C PHE A 641 20.17 28.84 34.45
N TYR A 642 20.04 30.11 34.84
CA TYR A 642 18.78 30.60 35.40
C TYR A 642 17.67 30.69 34.34
N TYR A 643 17.97 31.06 33.09
CA TYR A 643 16.98 31.04 32.01
C TYR A 643 16.51 29.62 31.66
N GLU A 644 17.43 28.66 31.56
CA GLU A 644 17.08 27.25 31.36
C GLU A 644 16.25 26.70 32.51
N SER A 645 16.57 27.09 33.75
CA SER A 645 15.77 26.72 34.93
C SER A 645 14.34 27.23 34.83
N ILE A 646 14.13 28.50 34.41
CA ILE A 646 12.78 29.06 34.21
C ILE A 646 12.01 28.28 33.15
N ILE A 647 12.65 27.96 32.03
CA ILE A 647 12.02 27.19 30.93
C ILE A 647 11.62 25.81 31.43
N ASN A 648 12.53 25.10 32.10
CA ASN A 648 12.28 23.74 32.59
C ASN A 648 11.18 23.70 33.66
N ILE A 649 11.20 24.63 34.62
CA ILE A 649 10.17 24.71 35.67
C ILE A 649 8.81 25.06 35.06
N SER A 650 8.77 26.01 34.12
CA SER A 650 7.52 26.40 33.45
C SER A 650 6.95 25.27 32.60
N ALA A 651 7.81 24.48 31.94
CA ALA A 651 7.41 23.30 31.19
C ALA A 651 6.84 22.21 32.10
N ALA A 652 7.49 21.92 33.24
CA ALA A 652 7.01 20.95 34.22
C ALA A 652 5.65 21.35 34.81
N LEU A 653 5.49 22.62 35.20
CA LEU A 653 4.21 23.15 35.69
C LEU A 653 3.09 23.03 34.65
N PHE A 654 3.39 23.33 33.38
CA PHE A 654 2.43 23.17 32.31
C PHE A 654 1.99 21.70 32.15
N GLU A 655 2.92 20.76 32.24
CA GLU A 655 2.64 19.32 32.17
C GLU A 655 1.80 18.83 33.36
N ASP A 656 2.06 19.30 34.58
CA ASP A 656 1.26 18.97 35.76
C ASP A 656 -0.19 19.46 35.62
N VAL A 657 -0.37 20.71 35.20
CA VAL A 657 -1.70 21.28 34.93
C VAL A 657 -2.40 20.49 33.82
N ARG A 658 -1.67 20.13 32.76
CA ARG A 658 -2.20 19.33 31.65
C ARG A 658 -2.67 17.96 32.13
N GLY A 659 -1.86 17.27 32.94
CA GLY A 659 -2.20 16.00 33.57
C GLY A 659 -3.46 16.08 34.43
N TYR A 660 -3.58 17.14 35.23
CA TYR A 660 -4.78 17.38 36.04
C TYR A 660 -6.03 17.60 35.19
N VAL A 661 -5.96 18.46 34.16
CA VAL A 661 -7.09 18.73 33.25
C VAL A 661 -7.52 17.44 32.55
N LYS A 662 -6.57 16.63 32.10
CA LYS A 662 -6.84 15.33 31.47
C LYS A 662 -7.56 14.38 32.41
N ALA A 663 -7.03 14.18 33.62
CA ALA A 663 -7.66 13.34 34.65
C ALA A 663 -9.08 13.84 35.00
N SER A 664 -9.29 15.15 35.08
CA SER A 664 -10.61 15.75 35.35
C SER A 664 -11.62 15.51 34.21
N ILE A 665 -11.17 15.49 32.95
CA ILE A 665 -12.03 15.16 31.81
C ILE A 665 -12.37 13.67 31.80
N GLU A 666 -11.40 12.81 32.07
CA GLU A 666 -11.58 11.36 32.10
C GLU A 666 -12.53 10.94 33.23
N HIS A 667 -12.32 11.49 34.42
CA HIS A 667 -13.22 11.32 35.57
C HIS A 667 -14.66 11.74 35.24
N ARG A 668 -14.85 12.86 34.53
CA ARG A 668 -16.19 13.30 34.08
C ARG A 668 -16.81 12.35 33.06
N LYS A 669 -16.02 11.71 32.20
CA LYS A 669 -16.53 10.69 31.26
C LYS A 669 -16.99 9.44 32.02
N GLU A 670 -16.21 8.95 32.98
CA GLU A 670 -16.59 7.81 33.81
C GLU A 670 -17.91 8.07 34.55
N LEU A 671 -18.06 9.26 35.16
CA LEU A 671 -19.32 9.67 35.80
C LEU A 671 -20.50 9.70 34.82
N ALA A 672 -20.27 10.11 33.56
CA ALA A 672 -21.30 10.10 32.52
C ALA A 672 -21.68 8.67 32.11
N GLU A 673 -20.72 7.76 31.99
CA GLU A 673 -20.96 6.34 31.69
C GLU A 673 -21.76 5.66 32.81
N PHE A 674 -21.42 5.92 34.07
CA PHE A 674 -22.20 5.43 35.21
C PHE A 674 -23.64 5.98 35.17
N ASN A 675 -23.82 7.24 34.80
CA ASN A 675 -25.16 7.82 34.65
C ASN A 675 -25.95 7.20 33.48
N ASP A 676 -25.32 6.96 32.34
CA ASP A 676 -25.97 6.30 31.19
C ASP A 676 -26.37 4.85 31.50
N LEU A 677 -25.50 4.14 32.22
CA LEU A 677 -25.78 2.80 32.70
C LEU A 677 -26.92 2.79 33.73
N ALA A 678 -26.94 3.76 34.66
CA ALA A 678 -28.03 3.96 35.60
C ALA A 678 -29.37 4.20 34.88
N MET A 679 -29.37 5.06 33.85
CA MET A 679 -30.54 5.33 33.01
C MET A 679 -31.03 4.08 32.25
N LYS A 680 -30.11 3.24 31.78
CA LYS A 680 -30.44 1.96 31.15
C LYS A 680 -31.09 0.98 32.13
N TYR A 681 -30.54 0.84 33.34
CA TYR A 681 -31.13 0.03 34.40
C TYR A 681 -32.51 0.56 34.82
N TYR A 682 -32.66 1.87 34.94
CA TYR A 682 -33.93 2.50 35.26
C TYR A 682 -35.01 2.20 34.20
N LYS A 683 -34.68 2.31 32.91
CA LYS A 683 -35.59 1.96 31.79
C LYS A 683 -35.99 0.49 31.80
N ASN A 684 -35.08 -0.40 32.21
CA ASN A 684 -35.35 -1.84 32.35
C ASN A 684 -36.07 -2.21 33.66
N ARG A 685 -36.46 -1.23 34.49
CA ARG A 685 -37.08 -1.41 35.82
C ARG A 685 -36.18 -2.12 36.84
N GLU A 686 -34.86 -2.09 36.63
CA GLU A 686 -33.85 -2.59 37.57
C GLU A 686 -33.44 -1.46 38.55
N PHE A 687 -34.39 -1.00 39.37
CA PHE A 687 -34.24 0.23 40.17
C PHE A 687 -33.09 0.20 41.20
N GLU A 688 -32.83 -0.95 41.81
CA GLU A 688 -31.73 -1.09 42.78
C GLU A 688 -30.36 -0.88 42.13
N LYS A 689 -30.14 -1.45 40.94
CA LYS A 689 -28.90 -1.25 40.17
C LYS A 689 -28.77 0.18 39.66
N ALA A 690 -29.89 0.81 39.26
CA ALA A 690 -29.90 2.22 38.88
C ALA A 690 -29.50 3.13 40.05
N ARG A 691 -30.05 2.86 41.25
CA ARG A 691 -29.72 3.59 42.48
C ARG A 691 -28.24 3.43 42.85
N GLU A 692 -27.69 2.22 42.75
CA GLU A 692 -26.28 1.95 43.02
C GLU A 692 -25.36 2.77 42.10
N MET A 693 -25.66 2.79 40.80
CA MET A 693 -24.87 3.55 39.83
C MET A 693 -24.97 5.06 40.04
N TRP A 694 -26.16 5.61 40.33
CA TRP A 694 -26.29 7.04 40.69
C TRP A 694 -25.62 7.40 42.01
N TRP A 695 -25.62 6.48 42.99
CA TRP A 695 -24.90 6.70 44.24
C TRP A 695 -23.39 6.82 44.00
N LYS A 696 -22.81 5.97 43.14
CA LYS A 696 -21.41 6.09 42.70
C LYS A 696 -21.12 7.45 42.07
N VAL A 697 -21.99 7.93 41.18
CA VAL A 697 -21.85 9.25 40.56
C VAL A 697 -21.80 10.36 41.61
N ILE A 698 -22.69 10.31 42.61
CA ILE A 698 -22.74 11.33 43.68
C ILE A 698 -21.47 11.27 44.53
N THR A 699 -21.02 10.08 44.92
CA THR A 699 -19.85 9.92 45.80
C THR A 699 -18.53 10.27 45.12
N GLU A 700 -18.43 10.01 43.81
CA GLU A 700 -17.19 10.23 43.05
C GLU A 700 -17.13 11.63 42.40
N ALA A 701 -18.23 12.38 42.35
CA ALA A 701 -18.27 13.72 41.75
C ALA A 701 -17.39 14.79 42.43
N GLU A 702 -16.84 14.53 43.62
CA GLU A 702 -15.95 15.46 44.32
C GLU A 702 -14.59 15.58 43.60
N ALA A 703 -14.31 16.74 43.03
CA ALA A 703 -13.04 17.01 42.37
C ALA A 703 -11.90 17.14 43.39
N ARG A 704 -10.82 16.37 43.22
CA ARG A 704 -9.57 16.60 43.97
C ARG A 704 -8.99 17.97 43.60
N PRO A 705 -8.52 18.78 44.57
CA PRO A 705 -7.91 20.07 44.27
C PRO A 705 -6.61 19.89 43.49
N LEU A 706 -6.34 20.78 42.52
CA LEU A 706 -5.05 20.87 41.84
C LEU A 706 -4.03 21.47 42.79
N MET A 707 -2.98 20.72 43.12
CA MET A 707 -1.84 21.19 43.89
C MET A 707 -0.65 21.32 42.96
N LEU A 708 -0.14 22.54 42.76
CA LEU A 708 1.06 22.79 41.97
C LEU A 708 2.26 22.90 42.91
N GLU A 709 3.21 21.96 42.79
CA GLU A 709 4.42 21.93 43.61
C GLU A 709 5.65 22.32 42.78
N PHE A 710 6.60 22.98 43.44
CA PHE A 710 7.84 23.43 42.82
C PHE A 710 8.89 22.33 42.97
N GLN A 711 8.97 21.38 42.03
CA GLN A 711 9.98 20.34 42.07
C GLN A 711 11.31 20.84 41.48
N VAL A 712 12.28 21.12 42.36
CA VAL A 712 13.68 21.26 41.95
C VAL A 712 14.24 19.85 41.84
N ASN A 713 14.56 19.41 40.62
CA ASN A 713 15.42 18.24 40.47
C ASN A 713 16.77 18.59 41.11
N ASN A 714 17.01 18.05 42.31
CA ASN A 714 18.32 18.08 42.93
C ASN A 714 19.26 17.19 42.10
N ALA A 715 19.85 17.76 41.06
CA ALA A 715 20.97 17.17 40.35
C ALA A 715 22.08 18.22 40.25
N GLY A 716 23.02 18.16 41.19
CA GLY A 716 24.34 18.79 41.12
C GLY A 716 24.40 20.25 41.52
#